data_AF-A0A950YEZ2-F1
#
_entry.id   AF-A0A950YEZ2-F1
#
_cell.length_a   1.000
_cell.length_b   1.000
_cell.length_c   1.000
_cell.angle_alpha   90.00
_cell.angle_beta   90.00
_cell.angle_gamma   90.00
#
_symmetry.space_group_name_H-M   'P 1'
#
loop_
_entity.id
_entity.type
_entity.pdbx_description
1 polymer ?
#
loop_
_entity_poly.entity_id
_entity_poly.type
_entity_poly.pdbx_seq_one_letter_code
_entity_poly.pdbx_strand_id
1 'polypeptide(L)'
;MAEVLASRGGKAAPEAPFVIEHREALIYMLCEAAELEHGIMCQYLFAAFSLKQREDEGLTVGELAAVDRWRKSISHVATEEMLHLALVHNLLSAIGAAPHFGRPNLPAPAHHYPAGVNLTLVPFGEQALQHFIFLERPEGMEYGGAEGLDMPAHEAVPLMSERDIVPQPQDFATVGHLYRSIEEGFRHLAEKMGEESLFVGPPRAQAIPENFGFAELVSVTDLGSAQKAIDTILEQGEGARGHWEQAHFGQFVQILDEYRDMVAANPEFDPVRPVMFATVRRCEHDGTVAQIGERVTSRCGDLFNVSYEILLQIFERYFAHTEESDEQLGTLADATLGIMLRVLGPLGNLITTLPVGPEHPGMTAGPSFELFYENDYLMPHREAAWALLEERLRETATFCGMVREIAPGVIAAELAPVQDALNDVADSLASHFSDWGARSRFAASDEPQTSVTTDAPGGDGGLSRRAASLARAVAGAKATDPSGERLVALFDEARAAATDAGGGETTRRLAESVLRPLAEAISGRRLRTRAKLAHPGGVDAGTTALDAQLWKLAQDVTTTFAGWDGASEAETLLMEASAALQDLALGVVPASVRGARLATLRELTAGRAPEIRCAHNGPYLATNVERVRDWLGEEIPVTPQMALCRCGESEIKPICDGACASSGFADRKDPKRVPDKRDSYEGVQLTVFDNRGICQHSGFCTDRLNTVFHTEGAFVTPSGGRMDD
;
A
#
# COMPACT_ATOMS: atom_id res chain seq x y z
N MET A 1 -28.20 -19.61 -14.23
CA MET A 1 -27.29 -20.28 -15.20
C MET A 1 -27.94 -20.82 -16.49
N ALA A 2 -29.07 -21.54 -16.44
CA ALA A 2 -29.68 -22.17 -17.64
C ALA A 2 -30.24 -21.17 -18.68
N GLU A 3 -30.80 -20.04 -18.25
CA GLU A 3 -31.23 -18.95 -19.14
C GLU A 3 -30.04 -18.19 -19.76
N VAL A 4 -28.96 -17.99 -19.00
CA VAL A 4 -27.71 -17.36 -19.45
C VAL A 4 -26.99 -18.20 -20.52
N LEU A 5 -26.98 -19.53 -20.35
CA LEU A 5 -26.47 -20.46 -21.36
C LEU A 5 -27.34 -20.48 -22.63
N ALA A 6 -28.63 -20.18 -22.53
CA ALA A 6 -29.54 -20.12 -23.67
C ALA A 6 -29.39 -18.82 -24.48
N SER A 7 -29.09 -17.68 -23.84
CA SER A 7 -28.87 -16.39 -24.51
C SER A 7 -27.47 -16.25 -25.14
N ARG A 8 -26.48 -17.04 -24.71
CA ARG A 8 -25.14 -17.10 -25.32
C ARG A 8 -25.11 -17.69 -26.73
N GLY A 9 -26.24 -18.17 -27.26
CA GLY A 9 -26.40 -18.50 -28.68
C GLY A 9 -26.34 -17.28 -29.63
N GLY A 10 -26.02 -16.09 -29.10
CA GLY A 10 -25.90 -14.82 -29.81
C GLY A 10 -24.96 -14.90 -31.01
N LYS A 11 -25.57 -15.05 -32.19
CA LYS A 11 -24.96 -14.80 -33.51
C LYS A 11 -24.98 -13.30 -33.86
N ALA A 12 -25.08 -12.43 -32.87
CA ALA A 12 -25.12 -10.99 -33.09
C ALA A 12 -23.76 -10.53 -33.63
N ALA A 13 -23.77 -9.76 -34.71
CA ALA A 13 -22.53 -9.13 -35.19
C ALA A 13 -22.11 -8.07 -34.16
N PRO A 14 -20.80 -7.87 -33.95
CA PRO A 14 -20.34 -6.84 -33.03
C PRO A 14 -20.85 -5.46 -33.46
N GLU A 15 -21.16 -4.60 -32.49
CA GLU A 15 -21.64 -3.25 -32.75
C GLU A 15 -20.57 -2.43 -33.50
N ALA A 16 -21.01 -1.48 -34.33
CA ALA A 16 -20.07 -0.65 -35.08
C ALA A 16 -19.24 0.19 -34.09
N PRO A 17 -17.91 0.25 -34.24
CA PRO A 17 -17.07 1.09 -33.38
C PRO A 17 -17.46 2.57 -33.46
N PHE A 18 -17.22 3.31 -32.38
CA PHE A 18 -17.38 4.77 -32.41
C PHE A 18 -16.44 5.43 -33.42
N VAL A 19 -16.81 6.64 -33.82
CA VAL A 19 -15.91 7.50 -34.60
C VAL A 19 -15.00 8.26 -33.63
N ILE A 20 -13.74 7.83 -33.54
CA ILE A 20 -12.67 8.51 -32.77
C ILE A 20 -11.62 9.05 -33.75
N GLU A 21 -11.91 10.22 -34.32
CA GLU A 21 -11.11 10.78 -35.43
C GLU A 21 -9.89 11.60 -34.95
N HIS A 22 -9.88 12.04 -33.68
CA HIS A 22 -8.84 12.90 -33.12
C HIS A 22 -8.57 12.60 -31.65
N ARG A 23 -7.40 13.02 -31.15
CA ARG A 23 -6.95 12.74 -29.78
C ARG A 23 -7.94 13.24 -28.74
N GLU A 24 -8.55 14.41 -28.95
CA GLU A 24 -9.51 14.96 -28.00
C GLU A 24 -10.74 14.06 -27.86
N ALA A 25 -11.23 13.46 -28.95
CA ALA A 25 -12.29 12.46 -28.90
C ALA A 25 -11.85 11.20 -28.14
N LEU A 26 -10.60 10.74 -28.29
CA LEU A 26 -10.08 9.59 -27.53
C LEU A 26 -9.98 9.91 -26.03
N ILE A 27 -9.48 11.09 -25.68
CA ILE A 27 -9.42 11.57 -24.28
C ILE A 27 -10.82 11.63 -23.69
N TYR A 28 -11.78 12.18 -24.43
CA TYR A 28 -13.17 12.26 -24.01
C TYR A 28 -13.76 10.87 -23.68
N MET A 29 -13.59 9.89 -24.57
CA MET A 29 -14.07 8.52 -24.32
C MET A 29 -13.36 7.84 -23.13
N LEU A 30 -12.06 8.13 -22.93
CA LEU A 30 -11.33 7.62 -21.78
C LEU A 30 -11.77 8.28 -20.46
N CYS A 31 -12.14 9.56 -20.47
CA CYS A 31 -12.77 10.22 -19.32
C CYS A 31 -14.12 9.57 -18.99
N GLU A 32 -14.97 9.32 -20.00
CA GLU A 32 -16.24 8.59 -19.79
C GLU A 32 -15.98 7.18 -19.23
N ALA A 33 -14.97 6.46 -19.74
CA ALA A 33 -14.56 5.18 -19.21
C ALA A 33 -14.11 5.28 -17.74
N ALA A 34 -13.28 6.26 -17.38
CA ALA A 34 -12.84 6.47 -16.00
C ALA A 34 -14.02 6.75 -15.06
N GLU A 35 -15.00 7.55 -15.49
CA GLU A 35 -16.20 7.83 -14.72
C GLU A 35 -17.06 6.58 -14.50
N LEU A 36 -17.19 5.73 -15.52
CA LEU A 36 -17.92 4.47 -15.45
C LEU A 36 -17.27 3.48 -14.50
N GLU A 37 -15.98 3.17 -14.68
CA GLU A 37 -15.28 2.23 -13.79
C GLU A 37 -15.33 2.70 -12.34
N HIS A 38 -15.16 4.01 -12.13
CA HIS A 38 -15.25 4.60 -10.81
C HIS A 38 -16.66 4.51 -10.21
N GLY A 39 -17.69 4.79 -10.99
CA GLY A 39 -19.08 4.73 -10.53
C GLY A 39 -19.54 3.30 -10.27
N ILE A 40 -19.22 2.35 -11.16
CA ILE A 40 -19.50 0.92 -11.02
C ILE A 40 -18.86 0.37 -9.74
N MET A 41 -17.58 0.66 -9.50
CA MET A 41 -16.88 0.32 -8.26
C MET A 41 -17.65 0.80 -7.00
N CYS A 42 -18.13 2.05 -6.99
CA CYS A 42 -18.90 2.59 -5.87
C CYS A 42 -20.21 1.81 -5.61
N GLN A 43 -20.91 1.38 -6.67
CA GLN A 43 -22.13 0.57 -6.55
C GLN A 43 -21.85 -0.79 -5.90
N TYR A 44 -20.77 -1.45 -6.33
CA TYR A 44 -20.36 -2.74 -5.77
C TYR A 44 -19.96 -2.62 -4.30
N LEU A 45 -19.19 -1.59 -3.95
CA LEU A 45 -18.82 -1.33 -2.56
C LEU A 45 -20.05 -1.04 -1.70
N PHE A 46 -21.00 -0.24 -2.18
CA PHE A 46 -22.23 0.06 -1.43
C PHE A 46 -23.04 -1.21 -1.13
N ALA A 47 -23.24 -2.07 -2.14
CA ALA A 47 -23.91 -3.35 -1.95
C ALA A 47 -23.12 -4.25 -0.98
N ALA A 48 -21.80 -4.34 -1.11
CA ALA A 48 -20.96 -5.12 -0.20
C ALA A 48 -21.03 -4.63 1.25
N PHE A 49 -21.04 -3.32 1.49
CA PHE A 49 -21.18 -2.76 2.84
C PHE A 49 -22.55 -3.05 3.47
N SER A 50 -23.60 -3.15 2.66
CA SER A 50 -24.96 -3.39 3.15
C SER A 50 -25.19 -4.81 3.72
N LEU A 51 -24.33 -5.77 3.39
CA LEU A 51 -24.44 -7.15 3.86
C LEU A 51 -24.18 -7.27 5.36
N LYS A 52 -24.97 -8.10 6.05
CA LYS A 52 -24.79 -8.48 7.46
C LYS A 52 -23.46 -9.22 7.65
N GLN A 53 -22.81 -9.00 8.79
CA GLN A 53 -21.45 -9.48 9.05
C GLN A 53 -21.33 -10.26 10.37
N ARG A 54 -22.38 -10.32 11.17
CA ARG A 54 -22.37 -10.96 12.48
C ARG A 54 -23.58 -11.86 12.69
N GLU A 55 -23.42 -12.92 13.49
CA GLU A 55 -24.50 -13.86 13.80
C GLU A 55 -25.65 -13.19 14.58
N ASP A 56 -25.35 -12.18 15.41
CA ASP A 56 -26.36 -11.42 16.16
C ASP A 56 -27.21 -10.49 15.28
N GLU A 57 -26.94 -10.41 13.97
CA GLU A 57 -27.79 -9.74 12.98
C GLU A 57 -28.89 -10.66 12.41
N GLY A 58 -29.05 -11.87 12.97
CA GLY A 58 -30.17 -12.77 12.68
C GLY A 58 -29.91 -13.84 11.62
N LEU A 59 -28.64 -14.11 11.30
CA LEU A 59 -28.23 -15.16 10.37
C LEU A 59 -27.74 -16.41 11.10
N THR A 60 -28.05 -17.58 10.57
CA THR A 60 -27.40 -18.82 11.02
C THR A 60 -25.92 -18.84 10.60
N VAL A 61 -25.11 -19.68 11.24
CA VAL A 61 -23.67 -19.84 10.91
C VAL A 61 -23.46 -20.17 9.42
N GLY A 62 -24.33 -21.01 8.84
CA GLY A 62 -24.25 -21.38 7.43
C GLY A 62 -24.62 -20.24 6.49
N GLU A 63 -25.69 -19.50 6.81
CA GLU A 63 -26.10 -18.32 6.05
C GLU A 63 -25.06 -17.21 6.12
N LEU A 64 -24.52 -16.91 7.31
CA LEU A 64 -23.47 -15.91 7.48
C LEU A 64 -22.21 -16.28 6.68
N ALA A 65 -21.83 -17.56 6.64
CA ALA A 65 -20.72 -18.02 5.83
C ALA A 65 -20.95 -17.82 4.32
N ALA A 66 -22.19 -17.95 3.84
CA ALA A 66 -22.53 -17.65 2.44
C ALA A 66 -22.48 -16.14 2.17
N VAL A 67 -23.08 -15.35 3.05
CA VAL A 67 -23.07 -13.89 2.96
C VAL A 67 -21.65 -13.31 2.98
N ASP A 68 -20.77 -13.82 3.85
CA ASP A 68 -19.37 -13.37 3.89
C ASP A 68 -18.59 -13.78 2.61
N ARG A 69 -18.92 -14.91 1.98
CA ARG A 69 -18.37 -15.26 0.65
C ARG A 69 -18.83 -14.28 -0.42
N TRP A 70 -20.12 -13.98 -0.50
CA TRP A 70 -20.65 -13.01 -1.47
C TRP A 70 -20.04 -11.63 -1.27
N ARG A 71 -19.99 -11.15 -0.01
CA ARG A 71 -19.35 -9.88 0.34
C ARG A 71 -17.90 -9.82 -0.14
N LYS A 72 -17.12 -10.88 0.09
CA LYS A 72 -15.73 -10.97 -0.36
C LYS A 72 -15.60 -10.99 -1.88
N SER A 73 -16.47 -11.72 -2.59
CA SER A 73 -16.47 -11.75 -4.05
C SER A 73 -16.85 -10.39 -4.64
N ILE A 74 -17.89 -9.73 -4.16
CA ILE A 74 -18.27 -8.38 -4.61
C ILE A 74 -17.17 -7.35 -4.30
N SER A 75 -16.55 -7.42 -3.11
CA SER A 75 -15.43 -6.53 -2.77
C SER A 75 -14.20 -6.80 -3.64
N HIS A 76 -13.98 -8.05 -4.06
CA HIS A 76 -12.90 -8.42 -4.96
C HIS A 76 -13.13 -7.85 -6.36
N VAL A 77 -14.34 -8.00 -6.91
CA VAL A 77 -14.73 -7.37 -8.18
C VAL A 77 -14.56 -5.85 -8.11
N ALA A 78 -15.01 -5.21 -7.02
CA ALA A 78 -14.75 -3.77 -6.82
C ALA A 78 -13.25 -3.41 -6.76
N THR A 79 -12.39 -4.33 -6.32
CA THR A 79 -10.93 -4.13 -6.36
C THR A 79 -10.37 -4.29 -7.78
N GLU A 80 -10.96 -5.16 -8.60
CA GLU A 80 -10.65 -5.26 -10.04
C GLU A 80 -11.08 -3.97 -10.77
N GLU A 81 -12.21 -3.34 -10.39
CA GLU A 81 -12.58 -2.03 -10.94
C GLU A 81 -11.59 -0.90 -10.56
N MET A 82 -10.93 -0.99 -9.40
CA MET A 82 -9.84 -0.06 -9.05
C MET A 82 -8.63 -0.25 -9.98
N LEU A 83 -8.34 -1.50 -10.36
CA LEU A 83 -7.32 -1.81 -11.35
C LEU A 83 -7.72 -1.28 -12.73
N HIS A 84 -8.97 -1.47 -13.15
CA HIS A 84 -9.48 -0.94 -14.42
C HIS A 84 -9.36 0.58 -14.48
N LEU A 85 -9.77 1.27 -13.40
CA LEU A 85 -9.62 2.72 -13.28
C LEU A 85 -8.14 3.15 -13.39
N ALA A 86 -7.21 2.42 -12.76
CA ALA A 86 -5.78 2.69 -12.88
C ALA A 86 -5.24 2.45 -14.31
N LEU A 87 -5.73 1.43 -15.01
CA LEU A 87 -5.40 1.16 -16.42
C LEU A 87 -5.92 2.26 -17.35
N VAL A 88 -7.14 2.76 -17.14
CA VAL A 88 -7.68 3.92 -17.86
C VAL A 88 -6.83 5.16 -17.64
N HIS A 89 -6.38 5.40 -16.40
CA HIS A 89 -5.48 6.50 -16.10
C HIS A 89 -4.10 6.34 -16.75
N ASN A 90 -3.57 5.12 -16.85
CA ASN A 90 -2.36 4.83 -17.63
C ASN A 90 -2.55 5.11 -19.13
N LEU A 91 -3.72 4.77 -19.70
CA LEU A 91 -4.09 5.08 -21.09
C LEU A 91 -4.17 6.60 -21.32
N LEU A 92 -4.84 7.34 -20.43
CA LEU A 92 -4.94 8.81 -20.46
C LEU A 92 -3.56 9.46 -20.39
N SER A 93 -2.76 9.11 -19.39
CA SER A 93 -1.46 9.74 -19.19
C SER A 93 -0.49 9.42 -20.33
N ALA A 94 -0.55 8.22 -20.92
CA ALA A 94 0.30 7.81 -22.03
C ALA A 94 0.07 8.66 -23.29
N ILE A 95 -1.15 9.14 -23.53
CA ILE A 95 -1.47 10.06 -24.63
C ILE A 95 -1.37 11.54 -24.24
N GLY A 96 -0.84 11.83 -23.04
CA GLY A 96 -0.59 13.17 -22.56
C GLY A 96 -1.79 13.89 -21.92
N ALA A 97 -2.85 13.15 -21.57
CA ALA A 97 -3.98 13.71 -20.83
C ALA A 97 -3.74 13.73 -19.31
N ALA A 98 -4.45 14.61 -18.62
CA ALA A 98 -4.47 14.66 -17.17
C ALA A 98 -5.28 13.48 -16.59
N PRO A 99 -5.05 13.07 -15.33
CA PRO A 99 -5.93 12.15 -14.64
C PRO A 99 -7.36 12.70 -14.55
N HIS A 100 -8.36 11.83 -14.52
CA HIS A 100 -9.77 12.19 -14.50
C HIS A 100 -10.54 11.40 -13.44
N PHE A 101 -10.65 11.99 -12.24
CA PHE A 101 -11.42 11.43 -11.13
C PHE A 101 -12.72 12.19 -10.84
N GLY A 102 -12.94 13.31 -11.53
CA GLY A 102 -14.18 14.07 -11.47
C GLY A 102 -15.33 13.28 -12.08
N ARG A 103 -16.48 13.25 -11.39
CA ARG A 103 -17.74 12.68 -11.88
C ARG A 103 -18.91 13.35 -11.18
N PRO A 104 -20.14 13.29 -11.74
CA PRO A 104 -21.33 13.69 -11.00
C PRO A 104 -21.51 12.86 -9.72
N ASN A 105 -22.21 13.45 -8.76
CA ASN A 105 -22.66 12.71 -7.58
C ASN A 105 -23.72 11.68 -7.94
N LEU A 106 -23.70 10.55 -7.22
CA LEU A 106 -24.68 9.48 -7.40
C LEU A 106 -25.99 9.83 -6.67
N PRO A 107 -27.16 9.41 -7.19
CA PRO A 107 -27.37 8.82 -8.52
C PRO A 107 -27.04 9.82 -9.63
N ALA A 108 -26.35 9.34 -10.67
CA ALA A 108 -25.92 10.20 -11.75
C ALA A 108 -27.12 10.78 -12.53
N PRO A 109 -27.02 12.01 -13.08
CA PRO A 109 -28.09 12.58 -13.89
C PRO A 109 -28.41 11.71 -15.10
N ALA A 110 -29.70 11.59 -15.44
CA ALA A 110 -30.23 10.72 -16.48
C ALA A 110 -29.59 10.87 -17.88
N HIS A 111 -28.95 12.00 -18.19
CA HIS A 111 -28.34 12.30 -19.49
C HIS A 111 -26.81 12.32 -19.45
N HIS A 112 -26.20 11.90 -18.35
CA HIS A 112 -24.75 11.98 -18.18
C HIS A 112 -24.02 10.78 -18.80
N TYR A 113 -24.66 9.62 -18.81
CA TYR A 113 -24.16 8.40 -19.44
C TYR A 113 -25.10 7.96 -20.57
N PRO A 114 -24.71 7.01 -21.43
CA PRO A 114 -25.59 6.44 -22.45
C PRO A 114 -26.94 6.02 -21.90
N ALA A 115 -27.96 6.02 -22.76
CA ALA A 115 -29.36 5.86 -22.37
C ALA A 115 -29.63 4.62 -21.48
N GLY A 116 -28.87 3.54 -21.68
CA GLY A 116 -29.01 2.30 -20.93
C GLY A 116 -28.18 2.20 -19.65
N VAL A 117 -27.31 3.16 -19.33
CA VAL A 117 -26.39 3.08 -18.18
C VAL A 117 -26.88 3.97 -17.04
N ASN A 118 -27.37 3.33 -15.97
CA ASN A 118 -27.85 4.02 -14.77
C ASN A 118 -26.95 3.70 -13.58
N LEU A 119 -26.16 4.66 -13.11
CA LEU A 119 -25.30 4.47 -11.94
C LEU A 119 -26.01 4.95 -10.67
N THR A 120 -26.35 4.01 -9.77
CA THR A 120 -27.08 4.29 -8.54
C THR A 120 -26.61 3.42 -7.37
N LEU A 121 -26.71 3.94 -6.14
CA LEU A 121 -26.30 3.20 -4.96
C LEU A 121 -27.48 2.43 -4.37
N VAL A 122 -27.54 1.12 -4.64
CA VAL A 122 -28.60 0.21 -4.18
C VAL A 122 -27.98 -0.85 -3.25
N PRO A 123 -28.61 -1.16 -2.10
CA PRO A 123 -28.11 -2.21 -1.22
C PRO A 123 -28.15 -3.58 -1.91
N PHE A 124 -27.40 -4.55 -1.37
CA PHE A 124 -27.39 -5.91 -1.90
C PHE A 124 -28.82 -6.49 -1.96
N GLY A 125 -29.09 -7.26 -3.00
CA GLY A 125 -30.36 -7.92 -3.22
C GLY A 125 -30.50 -8.35 -4.67
N GLU A 126 -31.62 -8.98 -5.01
CA GLU A 126 -31.88 -9.42 -6.39
C GLU A 126 -31.82 -8.26 -7.39
N GLN A 127 -32.37 -7.10 -7.04
CA GLN A 127 -32.33 -5.91 -7.92
C GLN A 127 -30.89 -5.46 -8.20
N ALA A 128 -30.04 -5.36 -7.17
CA ALA A 128 -28.64 -4.99 -7.34
C ALA A 128 -27.87 -6.02 -8.17
N LEU A 129 -28.05 -7.32 -7.90
CA LEU A 129 -27.37 -8.38 -8.66
C LEU A 129 -27.81 -8.41 -10.13
N GLN A 130 -29.10 -8.22 -10.41
CA GLN A 130 -29.59 -8.10 -11.79
C GLN A 130 -28.97 -6.89 -12.50
N HIS A 131 -28.86 -5.77 -11.79
CA HIS A 131 -28.23 -4.57 -12.32
C HIS A 131 -26.73 -4.77 -12.59
N PHE A 132 -25.99 -5.43 -11.69
CA PHE A 132 -24.57 -5.74 -11.89
C PHE A 132 -24.36 -6.67 -13.08
N ILE A 133 -25.19 -7.71 -13.21
CA ILE A 133 -25.19 -8.60 -14.39
C ILE A 133 -25.48 -7.82 -15.67
N PHE A 134 -26.37 -6.82 -15.61
CA PHE A 134 -26.65 -5.97 -16.76
C PHE A 134 -25.42 -5.15 -17.15
N LEU A 135 -24.75 -4.48 -16.21
CA LEU A 135 -23.55 -3.67 -16.49
C LEU A 135 -22.41 -4.50 -17.08
N GLU A 136 -22.16 -5.69 -16.53
CA GLU A 136 -21.06 -6.59 -16.91
C GLU A 136 -21.36 -7.49 -18.12
N ARG A 137 -22.56 -7.37 -18.71
CA ARG A 137 -22.99 -8.32 -19.74
C ARG A 137 -22.08 -8.29 -20.97
N PRO A 138 -21.76 -9.45 -21.55
CA PRO A 138 -21.03 -9.51 -22.81
C PRO A 138 -21.75 -8.79 -23.96
N GLU A 139 -20.99 -8.22 -24.89
CA GLU A 139 -21.58 -7.64 -26.11
C GLU A 139 -22.41 -8.65 -26.90
N GLY A 140 -23.53 -8.18 -27.44
CA GLY A 140 -24.48 -9.01 -28.18
C GLY A 140 -25.38 -9.88 -27.29
N MET A 141 -25.28 -9.78 -25.97
CA MET A 141 -26.19 -10.43 -25.03
C MET A 141 -27.41 -9.55 -24.72
N GLU A 142 -28.59 -10.03 -25.13
CA GLU A 142 -29.88 -9.44 -24.73
C GLU A 142 -30.16 -9.78 -23.26
N TYR A 143 -30.23 -8.76 -22.40
CA TYR A 143 -30.60 -8.90 -20.99
C TYR A 143 -31.33 -7.63 -20.53
N GLY A 144 -32.53 -7.79 -19.95
CA GLY A 144 -33.42 -6.68 -19.60
C GLY A 144 -33.08 -5.94 -18.30
N GLY A 145 -32.08 -6.42 -17.54
CA GLY A 145 -31.64 -5.80 -16.30
C GLY A 145 -32.68 -5.85 -15.17
N ALA A 146 -32.46 -5.02 -14.16
CA ALA A 146 -33.33 -4.83 -13.01
C ALA A 146 -34.52 -3.92 -13.33
N GLU A 147 -35.73 -4.40 -13.03
CA GLU A 147 -36.97 -3.65 -13.29
C GLU A 147 -36.98 -2.31 -12.54
N GLY A 148 -37.31 -1.24 -13.27
CA GLY A 148 -37.34 0.13 -12.74
C GLY A 148 -35.97 0.79 -12.56
N LEU A 149 -34.87 0.07 -12.81
CA LEU A 149 -33.51 0.61 -12.74
C LEU A 149 -32.82 0.65 -14.10
N ASP A 150 -32.86 -0.43 -14.90
CA ASP A 150 -32.13 -0.53 -16.18
C ASP A 150 -32.96 -0.08 -17.40
N MET A 151 -34.05 0.66 -17.16
CA MET A 151 -34.85 1.21 -18.23
C MET A 151 -34.13 2.38 -18.90
N PRO A 152 -34.17 2.51 -20.24
CA PRO A 152 -33.54 3.62 -20.94
C PRO A 152 -34.04 4.96 -20.40
N ALA A 153 -33.11 5.77 -19.89
CA ALA A 153 -33.45 7.04 -19.25
C ALA A 153 -33.80 8.14 -20.28
N HIS A 154 -33.34 8.00 -21.52
CA HIS A 154 -33.57 8.94 -22.63
C HIS A 154 -33.44 8.26 -24.01
N GLU A 155 -33.75 9.00 -25.08
CA GLU A 155 -33.54 8.52 -26.47
C GLU A 155 -32.06 8.52 -26.83
N ALA A 156 -31.64 7.52 -27.60
CA ALA A 156 -30.25 7.37 -28.01
C ALA A 156 -29.75 8.56 -28.86
N VAL A 157 -28.62 9.14 -28.46
CA VAL A 157 -27.83 10.14 -29.16
C VAL A 157 -27.10 9.48 -30.35
N PRO A 158 -27.15 10.07 -31.55
CA PRO A 158 -26.49 9.52 -32.73
C PRO A 158 -24.95 9.56 -32.62
N LEU A 159 -24.29 8.57 -33.22
CA LEU A 159 -22.82 8.52 -33.36
C LEU A 159 -22.27 9.78 -34.03
N MET A 160 -21.05 10.16 -33.64
CA MET A 160 -20.32 11.24 -34.30
C MET A 160 -20.04 10.90 -35.77
N SER A 161 -19.92 11.93 -36.60
CA SER A 161 -19.40 11.81 -37.96
C SER A 161 -17.91 12.16 -38.03
N GLU A 162 -17.20 11.66 -39.04
CA GLU A 162 -15.77 11.97 -39.27
C GLU A 162 -15.48 13.47 -39.43
N ARG A 163 -16.51 14.31 -39.63
CA ARG A 163 -16.38 15.77 -39.80
C ARG A 163 -16.62 16.56 -38.52
N ASP A 164 -16.96 15.89 -37.42
CA ASP A 164 -17.22 16.53 -36.14
C ASP A 164 -15.93 16.69 -35.33
N ILE A 165 -15.63 17.93 -34.93
CA ILE A 165 -14.40 18.28 -34.20
C ILE A 165 -14.62 18.39 -32.69
N VAL A 166 -15.85 18.62 -32.24
CA VAL A 166 -16.20 18.76 -30.82
C VAL A 166 -16.65 17.37 -30.33
N PRO A 167 -15.98 16.77 -29.34
CA PRO A 167 -16.46 15.51 -28.73
C PRO A 167 -17.86 15.68 -28.14
N GLN A 168 -18.65 14.61 -28.21
CA GLN A 168 -19.97 14.50 -27.57
C GLN A 168 -20.18 13.06 -27.09
N PRO A 169 -21.11 12.82 -26.14
CA PRO A 169 -21.48 11.47 -25.74
C PRO A 169 -21.87 10.62 -26.95
N GLN A 170 -21.39 9.38 -26.99
CA GLN A 170 -21.78 8.39 -28.01
C GLN A 170 -22.39 7.19 -27.30
N ASP A 171 -23.62 6.84 -27.65
CA ASP A 171 -24.29 5.70 -27.01
C ASP A 171 -23.60 4.37 -27.31
N PHE A 172 -23.56 3.53 -26.28
CA PHE A 172 -23.15 2.15 -26.37
C PHE A 172 -24.04 1.25 -25.53
N ALA A 173 -24.19 0.01 -25.97
CA ALA A 173 -24.99 -0.96 -25.26
C ALA A 173 -24.26 -1.56 -24.04
N THR A 174 -22.95 -1.81 -24.16
CA THR A 174 -22.16 -2.49 -23.11
C THR A 174 -20.81 -1.82 -22.87
N VAL A 175 -20.24 -2.01 -21.67
CA VAL A 175 -18.88 -1.55 -21.34
C VAL A 175 -17.85 -2.16 -22.31
N GLY A 176 -18.06 -3.40 -22.75
CA GLY A 176 -17.22 -4.03 -23.76
C GLY A 176 -17.19 -3.29 -25.10
N HIS A 177 -18.32 -2.74 -25.54
CA HIS A 177 -18.41 -1.96 -26.78
C HIS A 177 -17.65 -0.63 -26.68
N LEU A 178 -17.72 0.03 -25.52
CA LEU A 178 -16.92 1.22 -25.21
C LEU A 178 -15.42 0.94 -25.37
N TYR A 179 -14.90 -0.09 -24.71
CA TYR A 179 -13.48 -0.40 -24.75
C TYR A 179 -12.98 -0.91 -26.11
N ARG A 180 -13.78 -1.70 -26.84
CA ARG A 180 -13.46 -2.05 -28.24
C ARG A 180 -13.36 -0.82 -29.14
N SER A 181 -14.25 0.15 -28.95
CA SER A 181 -14.23 1.40 -29.71
C SER A 181 -13.01 2.26 -29.35
N ILE A 182 -12.64 2.32 -28.07
CA ILE A 182 -11.39 2.97 -27.61
C ILE A 182 -10.17 2.29 -28.23
N GLU A 183 -10.13 0.95 -28.26
CA GLU A 183 -9.03 0.19 -28.88
C GLU A 183 -8.89 0.51 -30.38
N GLU A 184 -10.00 0.56 -31.12
CA GLU A 184 -10.01 0.99 -32.51
C GLU A 184 -9.54 2.44 -32.67
N GLY A 185 -9.97 3.34 -31.77
CA GLY A 185 -9.51 4.73 -31.73
C GLY A 185 -7.99 4.85 -31.56
N PHE A 186 -7.39 4.07 -30.64
CA PHE A 186 -5.93 4.01 -30.49
C PHE A 186 -5.25 3.54 -31.78
N ARG A 187 -5.76 2.47 -32.40
CA ARG A 187 -5.20 1.93 -33.64
C ARG A 187 -5.29 2.94 -34.79
N HIS A 188 -6.46 3.53 -34.98
CA HIS A 188 -6.72 4.53 -36.00
C HIS A 188 -5.81 5.76 -35.84
N LEU A 189 -5.70 6.30 -34.62
CA LEU A 189 -4.85 7.47 -34.37
C LEU A 189 -3.36 7.12 -34.54
N ALA A 190 -2.93 5.93 -34.10
CA ALA A 190 -1.56 5.47 -34.33
C ALA A 190 -1.23 5.36 -35.83
N GLU A 191 -2.16 4.85 -36.66
CA GLU A 191 -2.01 4.83 -38.11
C GLU A 191 -2.00 6.23 -38.73
N LYS A 192 -2.85 7.13 -38.23
CA LYS A 192 -3.05 8.48 -38.77
C LYS A 192 -1.91 9.45 -38.46
N MET A 193 -1.40 9.45 -37.22
CA MET A 193 -0.37 10.42 -36.78
C MET A 193 0.97 9.78 -36.38
N GLY A 194 1.04 8.45 -36.29
CA GLY A 194 2.21 7.71 -35.83
C GLY A 194 2.24 7.52 -34.31
N GLU A 195 2.71 6.37 -33.84
CA GLU A 195 2.77 6.02 -32.41
C GLU A 195 3.58 7.03 -31.58
N GLU A 196 4.76 7.46 -32.05
CA GLU A 196 5.57 8.47 -31.33
C GLU A 196 4.83 9.80 -31.14
N SER A 197 3.94 10.15 -32.09
CA SER A 197 3.14 11.36 -31.97
C SER A 197 1.90 11.14 -31.12
N LEU A 198 1.39 9.91 -30.99
CA LEU A 198 0.24 9.59 -30.14
C LEU A 198 0.65 9.46 -28.66
N PHE A 199 1.67 8.66 -28.37
CA PHE A 199 2.14 8.36 -27.02
C PHE A 199 3.15 9.41 -26.53
N VAL A 200 2.67 10.62 -26.26
CA VAL A 200 3.47 11.79 -25.84
C VAL A 200 3.55 11.96 -24.32
N GLY A 201 2.88 11.09 -23.57
CA GLY A 201 2.86 11.07 -22.13
C GLY A 201 4.24 10.85 -21.50
N PRO A 202 4.51 11.41 -20.31
CA PRO A 202 5.76 11.15 -19.61
C PRO A 202 5.79 9.68 -19.12
N PRO A 203 6.85 8.90 -19.41
CA PRO A 203 6.91 7.47 -19.03
C PRO A 203 6.80 7.19 -17.53
N ARG A 204 7.08 8.20 -16.68
CA ARG A 204 6.96 8.09 -15.23
C ARG A 204 5.51 8.22 -14.75
N ALA A 205 4.62 8.87 -15.50
CA ALA A 205 3.21 9.05 -15.12
C ALA A 205 2.38 7.79 -15.40
N GLN A 206 2.87 6.64 -14.93
CA GLN A 206 2.24 5.34 -15.05
C GLN A 206 2.13 4.74 -13.65
N ALA A 207 0.95 4.25 -13.29
CA ALA A 207 0.80 3.37 -12.15
C ALA A 207 1.47 2.03 -12.45
N ILE A 208 2.22 1.51 -11.47
CA ILE A 208 3.06 0.32 -11.62
C ILE A 208 2.76 -0.74 -10.54
N PRO A 209 2.94 -2.03 -10.86
CA PRO A 209 2.69 -3.13 -9.92
C PRO A 209 3.42 -2.98 -8.58
N GLU A 210 4.61 -2.41 -8.58
CA GLU A 210 5.44 -2.25 -7.37
C GLU A 210 4.78 -1.34 -6.33
N ASN A 211 3.94 -0.39 -6.76
CA ASN A 211 3.29 0.56 -5.87
C ASN A 211 1.91 0.08 -5.39
N PHE A 212 1.16 -0.62 -6.25
CA PHE A 212 -0.23 -0.99 -5.96
C PHE A 212 -0.48 -2.49 -5.79
N GLY A 213 0.49 -3.34 -6.11
CA GLY A 213 0.42 -4.79 -5.89
C GLY A 213 -0.40 -5.57 -6.92
N PHE A 214 -0.80 -4.95 -8.04
CA PHE A 214 -1.51 -5.60 -9.14
C PHE A 214 -0.53 -6.08 -10.21
N ALA A 215 -0.42 -7.40 -10.41
CA ALA A 215 0.48 -7.96 -11.43
C ALA A 215 -0.01 -7.69 -12.86
N GLU A 216 -1.32 -7.48 -13.00
CA GLU A 216 -2.06 -7.21 -14.22
C GLU A 216 -1.95 -5.74 -14.65
N LEU A 217 -1.45 -4.84 -13.79
CA LEU A 217 -1.30 -3.43 -14.09
C LEU A 217 -0.23 -3.21 -15.15
N VAL A 218 -0.63 -2.63 -16.28
CA VAL A 218 0.23 -2.42 -17.45
C VAL A 218 0.64 -0.96 -17.53
N SER A 219 1.95 -0.69 -17.57
CA SER A 219 2.47 0.62 -17.99
C SER A 219 2.31 0.75 -19.51
N VAL A 220 1.54 1.74 -19.94
CA VAL A 220 1.23 2.01 -21.34
C VAL A 220 2.26 2.99 -21.91
N THR A 221 2.97 2.56 -22.95
CA THR A 221 4.01 3.35 -23.62
C THR A 221 3.92 3.31 -25.14
N ASP A 222 3.08 2.43 -25.68
CA ASP A 222 2.93 2.17 -27.11
C ASP A 222 1.56 1.52 -27.40
N LEU A 223 1.26 1.28 -28.68
CA LEU A 223 -0.03 0.71 -29.07
C LEU A 223 -0.25 -0.70 -28.50
N GLY A 224 0.82 -1.52 -28.44
CA GLY A 224 0.72 -2.90 -27.94
C GLY A 224 0.42 -2.98 -26.44
N SER A 225 1.04 -2.11 -25.65
CA SER A 225 0.77 -2.00 -24.21
C SER A 225 -0.61 -1.38 -23.93
N ALA A 226 -1.07 -0.44 -24.76
CA ALA A 226 -2.44 0.09 -24.69
C ALA A 226 -3.48 -1.02 -24.95
N GLN A 227 -3.30 -1.81 -26.01
CA GLN A 227 -4.15 -2.96 -26.32
C GLN A 227 -4.16 -3.98 -25.18
N LYS A 228 -2.99 -4.26 -24.58
CA LYS A 228 -2.90 -5.16 -23.43
C LYS A 228 -3.68 -4.65 -22.21
N ALA A 229 -3.62 -3.35 -21.93
CA ALA A 229 -4.39 -2.75 -20.84
C ALA A 229 -5.91 -2.89 -21.08
N ILE A 230 -6.36 -2.62 -22.31
CA ILE A 230 -7.78 -2.78 -22.70
C ILE A 230 -8.23 -4.25 -22.64
N ASP A 231 -7.39 -5.17 -23.14
CA ASP A 231 -7.64 -6.61 -23.08
C ASP A 231 -7.82 -7.10 -21.64
N THR A 232 -7.03 -6.60 -20.69
CA THR A 232 -7.17 -6.93 -19.26
C THR A 232 -8.55 -6.54 -18.74
N ILE A 233 -8.99 -5.30 -19.01
CA ILE A 233 -10.31 -4.79 -18.59
C ILE A 233 -11.44 -5.65 -19.17
N LEU A 234 -11.39 -5.94 -20.47
CA LEU A 234 -12.40 -6.75 -21.15
C LEU A 234 -12.47 -8.19 -20.64
N GLU A 235 -11.33 -8.82 -20.34
CA GLU A 235 -11.32 -10.21 -19.88
C GLU A 235 -11.79 -10.35 -18.44
N GLN A 236 -11.47 -9.39 -17.55
CA GLN A 236 -11.94 -9.40 -16.16
C GLN A 236 -13.44 -9.06 -16.05
N GLY A 237 -13.94 -8.09 -16.83
CA GLY A 237 -15.37 -7.74 -16.85
C GLY A 237 -16.26 -8.82 -17.50
N GLU A 238 -16.17 -8.99 -18.82
CA GLU A 238 -17.10 -9.85 -19.60
C GLU A 238 -16.57 -11.26 -19.90
N GLY A 239 -15.26 -11.50 -19.76
CA GLY A 239 -14.63 -12.79 -20.11
C GLY A 239 -14.70 -13.09 -21.61
N ALA A 240 -14.42 -12.07 -22.43
CA ALA A 240 -14.60 -12.05 -23.89
C ALA A 240 -13.95 -13.25 -24.63
N ARG A 241 -12.88 -13.84 -24.09
CA ARG A 241 -12.17 -14.98 -24.73
C ARG A 241 -12.60 -16.37 -24.23
N GLY A 242 -13.65 -16.45 -23.42
CA GLY A 242 -14.32 -17.71 -23.09
C GLY A 242 -14.26 -18.13 -21.62
N HIS A 243 -13.56 -17.38 -20.75
CA HIS A 243 -13.46 -17.64 -19.31
C HIS A 243 -14.48 -16.87 -18.45
N TRP A 244 -15.66 -16.58 -19.03
CA TRP A 244 -16.74 -15.80 -18.41
C TRP A 244 -17.18 -16.23 -17.00
N GLU A 245 -16.98 -17.49 -16.60
CA GLU A 245 -17.35 -17.98 -15.26
C GLU A 245 -16.52 -17.34 -14.14
N GLN A 246 -15.29 -16.91 -14.46
CA GLN A 246 -14.38 -16.26 -13.52
C GLN A 246 -14.43 -14.73 -13.65
N ALA A 247 -14.95 -14.21 -14.77
CA ALA A 247 -15.19 -12.79 -14.99
C ALA A 247 -16.30 -12.24 -14.09
N HIS A 248 -16.37 -10.91 -13.95
CA HIS A 248 -17.33 -10.22 -13.09
C HIS A 248 -18.77 -10.69 -13.36
N PHE A 249 -19.16 -10.73 -14.63
CA PHE A 249 -20.46 -11.24 -15.08
C PHE A 249 -20.78 -12.64 -14.51
N GLY A 250 -19.84 -13.59 -14.63
CA GLY A 250 -20.03 -14.95 -14.14
C GLY A 250 -20.13 -15.03 -12.62
N GLN A 251 -19.32 -14.25 -11.91
CA GLN A 251 -19.37 -14.16 -10.45
C GLN A 251 -20.73 -13.65 -9.97
N PHE A 252 -21.27 -12.58 -10.56
CA PHE A 252 -22.59 -12.06 -10.18
C PHE A 252 -23.74 -13.02 -10.51
N VAL A 253 -23.67 -13.74 -11.65
CA VAL A 253 -24.64 -14.80 -11.97
C VAL A 253 -24.63 -15.91 -10.92
N GLN A 254 -23.45 -16.35 -10.47
CA GLN A 254 -23.32 -17.38 -9.44
C GLN A 254 -23.90 -16.90 -8.10
N ILE A 255 -23.62 -15.66 -7.70
CA ILE A 255 -24.17 -15.08 -6.47
C ILE A 255 -25.70 -14.99 -6.56
N LEU A 256 -26.26 -14.57 -7.70
CA LEU A 256 -27.71 -14.47 -7.90
C LEU A 256 -28.40 -15.84 -7.82
N ASP A 257 -27.82 -16.87 -8.44
CA ASP A 257 -28.35 -18.23 -8.38
C ASP A 257 -28.32 -18.75 -6.93
N GLU A 258 -27.20 -18.61 -6.20
CA GLU A 258 -27.09 -19.05 -4.80
C GLU A 258 -28.04 -18.26 -3.88
N TYR A 259 -28.17 -16.95 -4.08
CA TYR A 259 -29.11 -16.09 -3.35
C TYR A 259 -30.55 -16.58 -3.52
N ARG A 260 -30.98 -16.85 -4.76
CA ARG A 260 -32.33 -17.35 -5.06
C ARG A 260 -32.58 -18.72 -4.43
N ASP A 261 -31.60 -19.63 -4.48
CA ASP A 261 -31.70 -20.94 -3.84
C ASP A 261 -31.86 -20.81 -2.31
N MET A 262 -31.13 -19.89 -1.68
CA MET A 262 -31.24 -19.63 -0.25
C MET A 262 -32.59 -19.01 0.14
N VAL A 263 -33.10 -18.04 -0.61
CA VAL A 263 -34.44 -17.46 -0.41
C VAL A 263 -35.53 -18.51 -0.62
N ALA A 264 -35.40 -19.38 -1.61
CA ALA A 264 -36.33 -20.49 -1.84
C ALA A 264 -36.32 -21.52 -0.70
N ALA A 265 -35.15 -21.76 -0.10
CA ALA A 265 -35.01 -22.66 1.05
C ALA A 265 -35.52 -22.04 2.36
N ASN A 266 -35.33 -20.74 2.55
CA ASN A 266 -35.77 -19.98 3.73
C ASN A 266 -36.35 -18.62 3.31
N PRO A 267 -37.69 -18.47 3.21
CA PRO A 267 -38.31 -17.19 2.83
C PRO A 267 -38.07 -16.04 3.82
N GLU A 268 -37.64 -16.33 5.06
CA GLU A 268 -37.28 -15.31 6.06
C GLU A 268 -35.79 -14.95 6.00
N PHE A 269 -35.02 -15.53 5.06
CA PHE A 269 -33.61 -15.22 4.87
C PHE A 269 -33.44 -13.78 4.38
N ASP A 270 -32.85 -12.95 5.24
CA ASP A 270 -32.53 -11.56 4.96
C ASP A 270 -31.03 -11.33 5.22
N PRO A 271 -30.18 -11.29 4.18
CA PRO A 271 -28.75 -11.10 4.32
C PRO A 271 -28.32 -9.64 4.50
N VAL A 272 -29.26 -8.69 4.47
CA VAL A 272 -28.97 -7.26 4.26
C VAL A 272 -29.39 -6.45 5.49
N ARG A 273 -28.58 -5.47 5.88
CA ARG A 273 -28.99 -4.43 6.82
C ARG A 273 -30.09 -3.57 6.18
N PRO A 274 -30.94 -2.87 6.96
CA PRO A 274 -31.98 -1.98 6.42
C PRO A 274 -31.38 -0.65 5.89
N VAL A 275 -30.37 -0.75 5.04
CA VAL A 275 -29.62 0.37 4.48
C VAL A 275 -30.44 1.01 3.37
N MET A 276 -30.48 2.35 3.37
CA MET A 276 -30.93 3.13 2.23
C MET A 276 -29.88 4.16 1.83
N PHE A 277 -29.89 4.53 0.55
CA PHE A 277 -29.11 5.66 0.08
C PHE A 277 -29.67 6.97 0.67
N ALA A 278 -28.80 7.73 1.32
CA ALA A 278 -29.11 9.03 1.88
C ALA A 278 -27.85 9.91 1.86
N THR A 279 -28.01 11.20 1.64
CA THR A 279 -26.90 12.15 1.47
C THR A 279 -26.73 13.04 2.71
N VAL A 280 -25.52 13.58 2.91
CA VAL A 280 -25.25 14.51 4.02
C VAL A 280 -25.70 15.94 3.71
N ARG A 281 -25.84 16.26 2.43
CA ARG A 281 -26.42 17.52 1.92
C ARG A 281 -27.56 17.21 0.97
N ARG A 282 -28.36 18.22 0.64
CA ARG A 282 -29.45 18.07 -0.33
C ARG A 282 -28.85 17.74 -1.70
N CYS A 283 -29.32 16.66 -2.33
CA CYS A 283 -28.95 16.33 -3.70
C CYS A 283 -29.37 17.46 -4.66
N GLU A 284 -28.47 17.87 -5.54
CA GLU A 284 -28.66 19.02 -6.41
C GLU A 284 -29.65 18.75 -7.55
N HIS A 285 -29.63 17.52 -8.08
CA HIS A 285 -30.37 17.12 -9.28
C HIS A 285 -31.57 16.20 -8.99
N ASP A 286 -31.65 15.59 -7.80
CA ASP A 286 -32.77 14.73 -7.40
C ASP A 286 -33.30 15.10 -6.01
N GLY A 287 -34.43 15.81 -5.97
CA GLY A 287 -35.09 16.21 -4.73
C GLY A 287 -35.77 15.07 -3.97
N THR A 288 -35.78 13.84 -4.51
CA THR A 288 -36.37 12.66 -3.86
C THR A 288 -35.38 11.90 -2.98
N VAL A 289 -34.07 12.17 -3.13
CA VAL A 289 -33.01 11.58 -2.32
C VAL A 289 -33.14 12.02 -0.86
N ALA A 290 -33.16 11.03 0.04
CA ALA A 290 -33.26 11.27 1.47
C ALA A 290 -32.00 11.96 2.02
N GLN A 291 -32.18 12.86 2.99
CA GLN A 291 -31.08 13.47 3.71
C GLN A 291 -30.89 12.82 5.08
N ILE A 292 -29.64 12.59 5.49
CA ILE A 292 -29.32 12.08 6.81
C ILE A 292 -29.64 13.16 7.86
N GLY A 293 -30.66 12.91 8.68
CA GLY A 293 -31.12 13.81 9.74
C GLY A 293 -30.50 13.53 11.11
N GLU A 294 -29.97 12.33 11.35
CA GLU A 294 -29.28 12.00 12.59
C GLU A 294 -27.86 12.60 12.61
N ARG A 295 -27.51 13.26 13.73
CA ARG A 295 -26.33 14.11 13.81
C ARG A 295 -25.01 13.33 13.73
N VAL A 296 -24.86 12.23 14.47
CA VAL A 296 -23.61 11.45 14.46
C VAL A 296 -23.43 10.75 13.11
N THR A 297 -24.51 10.25 12.53
CA THR A 297 -24.59 9.58 11.23
C THR A 297 -24.19 10.52 10.11
N SER A 298 -24.76 11.73 10.07
CA SER A 298 -24.39 12.74 9.08
C SER A 298 -22.91 13.12 9.19
N ARG A 299 -22.34 13.17 10.40
CA ARG A 299 -20.92 13.48 10.62
C ARG A 299 -19.99 12.33 10.25
N CYS A 300 -20.41 11.08 10.42
CA CYS A 300 -19.69 9.92 9.91
C CYS A 300 -19.72 9.90 8.37
N GLY A 301 -20.85 10.27 7.76
CA GLY A 301 -20.97 10.49 6.32
C GLY A 301 -20.05 11.59 5.80
N ASP A 302 -20.02 12.76 6.47
CA ASP A 302 -19.09 13.86 6.14
C ASP A 302 -17.63 13.35 6.19
N LEU A 303 -17.28 12.60 7.25
CA LEU A 303 -15.94 12.05 7.44
C LEU A 303 -15.56 11.05 6.34
N PHE A 304 -16.49 10.18 5.93
CA PHE A 304 -16.29 9.25 4.82
C PHE A 304 -16.06 10.00 3.50
N ASN A 305 -16.95 10.92 3.15
CA ASN A 305 -16.90 11.64 1.87
C ASN A 305 -15.64 12.52 1.76
N VAL A 306 -15.26 13.23 2.82
CA VAL A 306 -14.02 14.03 2.83
C VAL A 306 -12.77 13.14 2.72
N SER A 307 -12.75 12.01 3.42
CA SER A 307 -11.62 11.07 3.32
C SER A 307 -11.50 10.44 1.93
N TYR A 308 -12.65 10.16 1.30
CA TYR A 308 -12.74 9.66 -0.06
C TYR A 308 -12.27 10.70 -1.08
N GLU A 309 -12.61 11.97 -0.90
CA GLU A 309 -12.11 13.04 -1.75
C GLU A 309 -10.59 13.25 -1.63
N ILE A 310 -10.06 13.20 -0.40
CA ILE A 310 -8.60 13.27 -0.17
C ILE A 310 -7.90 12.10 -0.86
N LEU A 311 -8.48 10.90 -0.83
CA LEU A 311 -7.97 9.74 -1.55
C LEU A 311 -7.85 10.02 -3.06
N LEU A 312 -8.88 10.60 -3.68
CA LEU A 312 -8.87 10.95 -5.10
C LEU A 312 -7.82 12.02 -5.42
N GLN A 313 -7.68 13.04 -4.56
CA GLN A 313 -6.63 14.07 -4.69
C GLN A 313 -5.21 13.50 -4.60
N ILE A 314 -5.00 12.48 -3.75
CA ILE A 314 -3.71 11.78 -3.71
C ILE A 314 -3.45 11.02 -5.01
N PHE A 315 -4.48 10.38 -5.61
CA PHE A 315 -4.34 9.75 -6.92
C PHE A 315 -4.06 10.76 -8.03
N GLU A 316 -4.77 11.88 -8.08
CA GLU A 316 -4.49 12.96 -9.02
C GLU A 316 -3.05 13.41 -8.90
N ARG A 317 -2.55 13.60 -7.67
CA ARG A 317 -1.15 13.96 -7.46
C ARG A 317 -0.19 12.86 -7.92
N TYR A 318 -0.54 11.59 -7.69
CA TYR A 318 0.24 10.45 -8.13
C TYR A 318 0.36 10.40 -9.66
N PHE A 319 -0.72 10.59 -10.41
CA PHE A 319 -0.71 10.56 -11.87
C PHE A 319 -0.16 11.84 -12.51
N ALA A 320 -0.41 13.01 -11.91
CA ALA A 320 0.05 14.31 -12.40
C ALA A 320 1.38 14.78 -11.78
N HIS A 321 2.15 13.87 -11.18
CA HIS A 321 3.41 14.22 -10.54
C HIS A 321 4.44 14.78 -11.53
N THR A 322 5.33 15.62 -11.03
CA THR A 322 6.35 16.29 -11.85
C THR A 322 7.73 16.19 -11.21
N GLU A 323 7.80 16.42 -9.90
CA GLU A 323 9.04 16.57 -9.15
C GLU A 323 9.26 15.46 -8.11
N GLU A 324 8.24 14.62 -7.89
CA GLU A 324 8.25 13.53 -6.94
C GLU A 324 9.34 12.49 -7.25
N SER A 325 10.09 12.12 -6.21
CA SER A 325 10.96 10.95 -6.24
C SER A 325 10.14 9.65 -6.19
N ASP A 326 10.77 8.53 -6.57
CA ASP A 326 10.11 7.21 -6.51
C ASP A 326 9.67 6.86 -5.06
N GLU A 327 10.43 7.30 -4.06
CA GLU A 327 10.07 7.13 -2.65
C GLU A 327 8.83 7.96 -2.28
N GLN A 328 8.74 9.19 -2.77
CA GLN A 328 7.57 10.06 -2.58
C GLN A 328 6.32 9.51 -3.28
N LEU A 329 6.47 8.93 -4.48
CA LEU A 329 5.39 8.21 -5.17
C LEU A 329 4.95 6.95 -4.41
N GLY A 330 5.90 6.22 -3.83
CA GLY A 330 5.63 5.11 -2.92
C GLY A 330 4.80 5.55 -1.71
N THR A 331 5.15 6.68 -1.09
CA THR A 331 4.38 7.25 0.03
C THR A 331 2.97 7.66 -0.39
N LEU A 332 2.77 8.24 -1.57
CA LEU A 332 1.43 8.55 -2.08
C LEU A 332 0.62 7.26 -2.31
N ALA A 333 1.21 6.22 -2.90
CA ALA A 333 0.56 4.93 -3.07
C ALA A 333 0.19 4.27 -1.73
N ASP A 334 1.12 4.21 -0.77
CA ASP A 334 0.87 3.71 0.58
C ASP A 334 -0.24 4.50 1.29
N ALA A 335 -0.30 5.82 1.09
CA ALA A 335 -1.35 6.69 1.60
C ALA A 335 -2.72 6.31 1.02
N THR A 336 -2.82 6.08 -0.30
CA THR A 336 -4.08 5.65 -0.93
C THR A 336 -4.60 4.33 -0.34
N LEU A 337 -3.74 3.32 -0.27
CA LEU A 337 -4.07 2.01 0.33
C LEU A 337 -4.43 2.13 1.81
N GLY A 338 -3.70 2.98 2.55
CA GLY A 338 -3.97 3.28 3.95
C GLY A 338 -5.36 3.88 4.17
N ILE A 339 -5.75 4.87 3.35
CA ILE A 339 -7.07 5.49 3.45
C ILE A 339 -8.17 4.49 3.06
N MET A 340 -8.02 3.75 1.96
CA MET A 340 -9.02 2.75 1.56
C MET A 340 -9.28 1.71 2.65
N LEU A 341 -8.21 1.09 3.19
CA LEU A 341 -8.34 -0.07 4.08
C LEU A 341 -8.56 0.32 5.55
N ARG A 342 -7.97 1.43 6.01
CA ARG A 342 -8.00 1.82 7.44
C ARG A 342 -8.94 2.96 7.76
N VAL A 343 -9.47 3.67 6.75
CA VAL A 343 -10.40 4.79 6.93
C VAL A 343 -11.74 4.46 6.27
N LEU A 344 -11.78 4.29 4.94
CA LEU A 344 -13.04 4.10 4.21
C LEU A 344 -13.71 2.77 4.51
N GLY A 345 -12.96 1.66 4.55
CA GLY A 345 -13.50 0.34 4.90
C GLY A 345 -14.21 0.32 6.27
N PRO A 346 -13.55 0.74 7.37
CA PRO A 346 -14.18 0.84 8.68
C PRO A 346 -15.38 1.81 8.71
N LEU A 347 -15.26 2.99 8.09
CA LEU A 347 -16.35 3.97 8.07
C LEU A 347 -17.57 3.48 7.26
N GLY A 348 -17.34 2.86 6.09
CA GLY A 348 -18.40 2.28 5.27
C GLY A 348 -19.19 1.22 6.03
N ASN A 349 -18.49 0.32 6.73
CA ASN A 349 -19.14 -0.66 7.61
C ASN A 349 -19.92 0.01 8.76
N LEU A 350 -19.31 0.97 9.45
CA LEU A 350 -19.95 1.67 10.57
C LEU A 350 -21.23 2.39 10.13
N ILE A 351 -21.20 3.17 9.04
CA ILE A 351 -22.33 3.96 8.56
C ILE A 351 -23.57 3.10 8.33
N THR A 352 -23.41 1.88 7.80
CA THR A 352 -24.52 0.93 7.57
C THR A 352 -25.23 0.44 8.83
N THR A 353 -24.69 0.71 10.01
CA THR A 353 -25.32 0.42 11.31
C THR A 353 -25.99 1.63 11.95
N LEU A 354 -25.80 2.82 11.37
CA LEU A 354 -26.24 4.09 11.95
C LEU A 354 -27.59 4.54 11.34
N PRO A 355 -28.53 5.02 12.17
CA PRO A 355 -29.87 5.39 11.69
C PRO A 355 -29.84 6.64 10.82
N VAL A 356 -30.62 6.66 9.73
CA VAL A 356 -30.74 7.84 8.86
C VAL A 356 -31.31 9.04 9.64
N GLY A 357 -32.36 8.80 10.42
CA GLY A 357 -33.03 9.83 11.21
C GLY A 357 -34.49 9.48 11.52
N PRO A 358 -35.17 10.32 12.30
CA PRO A 358 -36.56 10.08 12.73
C PRO A 358 -37.58 10.06 11.58
N GLU A 359 -37.25 10.66 10.43
CA GLU A 359 -38.11 10.65 9.24
C GLU A 359 -38.10 9.30 8.49
N HIS A 360 -37.10 8.46 8.75
CA HIS A 360 -36.96 7.12 8.18
C HIS A 360 -36.76 6.06 9.29
N PRO A 361 -37.80 5.78 10.11
CA PRO A 361 -37.68 4.87 11.25
C PRO A 361 -37.24 3.46 10.82
N GLY A 362 -36.20 2.94 11.49
CA GLY A 362 -35.68 1.59 11.24
C GLY A 362 -34.70 1.49 10.06
N MET A 363 -34.50 2.57 9.30
CA MET A 363 -33.53 2.59 8.19
C MET A 363 -32.17 3.09 8.65
N THR A 364 -31.11 2.50 8.12
CA THR A 364 -29.73 2.93 8.30
C THR A 364 -29.16 3.58 7.03
N ALA A 365 -28.14 4.42 7.19
CA ALA A 365 -27.51 5.10 6.07
C ALA A 365 -26.46 4.20 5.38
N GLY A 366 -26.14 4.45 4.12
CA GLY A 366 -24.98 3.87 3.45
C GLY A 366 -23.92 4.94 3.12
N PRO A 367 -22.66 4.54 2.81
CA PRO A 367 -21.65 5.48 2.32
C PRO A 367 -22.08 6.08 0.99
N SER A 368 -22.22 7.41 0.90
CA SER A 368 -22.80 8.06 -0.27
C SER A 368 -21.81 8.35 -1.41
N PHE A 369 -20.50 8.34 -1.13
CA PHE A 369 -19.43 8.66 -2.10
C PHE A 369 -19.66 10.03 -2.77
N GLU A 370 -20.17 11.00 -2.00
CA GLU A 370 -20.38 12.37 -2.46
C GLU A 370 -19.03 13.09 -2.62
N LEU A 371 -18.87 13.78 -3.75
CA LEU A 371 -17.80 14.71 -4.06
C LEU A 371 -18.35 16.13 -3.89
N PHE A 372 -17.75 16.93 -3.01
CA PHE A 372 -18.22 18.30 -2.73
C PHE A 372 -17.40 19.37 -3.44
N TYR A 373 -16.18 19.03 -3.79
CA TYR A 373 -15.26 19.88 -4.51
C TYR A 373 -14.96 19.13 -5.81
N GLU A 374 -15.26 19.74 -6.96
CA GLU A 374 -14.80 19.21 -8.26
C GLU A 374 -13.29 18.97 -8.11
N ASN A 375 -12.81 17.73 -8.26
CA ASN A 375 -11.56 17.28 -7.60
C ASN A 375 -10.26 18.04 -8.01
N ASP A 376 -10.29 18.94 -8.99
CA ASP A 376 -9.11 19.53 -9.66
C ASP A 376 -8.45 20.76 -9.01
N TYR A 377 -8.33 20.86 -7.68
CA TYR A 377 -7.74 22.07 -7.06
C TYR A 377 -6.27 21.95 -6.64
N LEU A 378 -5.62 20.80 -6.81
CA LEU A 378 -4.20 20.68 -6.45
C LEU A 378 -3.30 21.37 -7.49
N MET A 379 -2.47 22.28 -7.00
CA MET A 379 -1.45 22.93 -7.83
C MET A 379 -0.43 21.90 -8.34
N PRO A 380 0.14 22.08 -9.54
CA PRO A 380 1.17 21.19 -10.08
C PRO A 380 2.48 21.21 -9.28
N HIS A 381 2.67 22.20 -8.41
CA HIS A 381 3.86 22.34 -7.56
C HIS A 381 3.81 21.38 -6.37
N ARG A 382 4.81 20.50 -6.26
CA ARG A 382 4.89 19.46 -5.23
C ARG A 382 4.66 20.00 -3.82
N GLU A 383 5.39 21.04 -3.43
CA GLU A 383 5.36 21.54 -2.05
C GLU A 383 3.96 22.02 -1.64
N ALA A 384 3.27 22.74 -2.54
CA ALA A 384 1.93 23.27 -2.28
C ALA A 384 0.90 22.13 -2.21
N ALA A 385 0.98 21.17 -3.13
CA ALA A 385 0.08 20.02 -3.14
C ALA A 385 0.23 19.16 -1.87
N TRP A 386 1.47 18.84 -1.49
CA TRP A 386 1.77 18.05 -0.30
C TRP A 386 1.38 18.77 1.00
N ALA A 387 1.57 20.09 1.07
CA ALA A 387 1.09 20.91 2.18
C ALA A 387 -0.43 20.85 2.34
N LEU A 388 -1.18 20.97 1.23
CA LEU A 388 -2.64 20.92 1.27
C LEU A 388 -3.15 19.51 1.63
N LEU A 389 -2.53 18.46 1.10
CA LEU A 389 -2.87 17.08 1.43
C LEU A 389 -2.65 16.78 2.92
N GLU A 390 -1.50 17.17 3.48
CA GLU A 390 -1.23 17.03 4.92
C GLU A 390 -2.28 17.80 5.73
N GLU A 391 -2.56 19.05 5.36
CA GLU A 391 -3.55 19.91 6.01
C GLU A 391 -4.93 19.26 6.04
N ARG A 392 -5.44 18.82 4.89
CA ARG A 392 -6.76 18.19 4.79
C ARG A 392 -6.83 16.91 5.62
N LEU A 393 -5.78 16.08 5.64
CA LEU A 393 -5.75 14.87 6.48
C LEU A 393 -5.80 15.20 7.97
N ARG A 394 -5.04 16.20 8.43
CA ARG A 394 -5.04 16.62 9.85
C ARG A 394 -6.35 17.27 10.27
N GLU A 395 -6.96 18.07 9.40
CA GLU A 395 -8.30 18.64 9.64
C GLU A 395 -9.35 17.53 9.72
N THR A 396 -9.28 16.54 8.84
CA THR A 396 -10.16 15.37 8.85
C THR A 396 -9.98 14.52 10.11
N ALA A 397 -8.73 14.30 10.57
CA ALA A 397 -8.44 13.62 11.82
C ALA A 397 -8.97 14.40 13.04
N THR A 398 -8.83 15.72 13.03
CA THR A 398 -9.36 16.60 14.08
C THR A 398 -10.88 16.53 14.13
N PHE A 399 -11.53 16.59 12.96
CA PHE A 399 -12.97 16.45 12.83
C PHE A 399 -13.44 15.08 13.33
N CYS A 400 -12.76 13.99 12.98
CA CYS A 400 -13.04 12.66 13.53
C CYS A 400 -13.01 12.65 15.07
N GLY A 401 -12.02 13.34 15.68
CA GLY A 401 -11.97 13.57 17.13
C GLY A 401 -13.23 14.26 17.68
N MET A 402 -13.70 15.31 17.01
CA MET A 402 -14.95 16.00 17.39
C MET A 402 -16.19 15.11 17.26
N VAL A 403 -16.24 14.22 16.26
CA VAL A 403 -17.34 13.24 16.12
C VAL A 403 -17.31 12.25 17.29
N ARG A 404 -16.12 11.78 17.68
CA ARG A 404 -15.95 10.86 18.82
C ARG A 404 -16.43 11.46 20.15
N GLU A 405 -16.26 12.77 20.35
CA GLU A 405 -16.71 13.46 21.57
C GLU A 405 -18.25 13.46 21.73
N ILE A 406 -18.98 13.50 20.62
CA ILE A 406 -20.45 13.53 20.62
C ILE A 406 -21.09 12.15 20.39
N ALA A 407 -20.31 11.18 19.92
CA ALA A 407 -20.80 9.85 19.59
C ALA A 407 -20.98 8.97 20.84
N PRO A 408 -21.94 8.03 20.82
CA PRO A 408 -22.01 6.95 21.81
C PRO A 408 -20.68 6.19 21.93
N GLY A 409 -20.36 5.68 23.12
CA GLY A 409 -19.05 5.08 23.42
C GLY A 409 -18.62 3.94 22.50
N VAL A 410 -19.57 3.14 21.97
CA VAL A 410 -19.27 2.08 21.00
C VAL A 410 -18.79 2.67 19.68
N ILE A 411 -19.51 3.66 19.14
CA ILE A 411 -19.16 4.35 17.89
C ILE A 411 -17.84 5.13 18.06
N ALA A 412 -17.65 5.80 19.20
CA ALA A 412 -16.42 6.53 19.49
C ALA A 412 -15.17 5.63 19.56
N ALA A 413 -15.35 4.36 19.96
CA ALA A 413 -14.28 3.35 19.95
C ALA A 413 -13.97 2.86 18.53
N GLU A 414 -14.97 2.67 17.69
CA GLU A 414 -14.79 2.29 16.28
C GLU A 414 -14.14 3.41 15.43
N LEU A 415 -14.39 4.67 15.77
CA LEU A 415 -13.77 5.83 15.12
C LEU A 415 -12.32 6.09 15.56
N ALA A 416 -11.85 5.54 16.69
CA ALA A 416 -10.51 5.81 17.18
C ALA A 416 -9.40 5.30 16.22
N PRO A 417 -9.43 4.06 15.72
CA PRO A 417 -8.48 3.58 14.72
C PRO A 417 -8.50 4.37 13.40
N VAL A 418 -9.67 4.90 13.03
CA VAL A 418 -9.84 5.76 11.84
C VAL A 418 -9.09 7.08 12.03
N GLN A 419 -9.26 7.72 13.19
CA GLN A 419 -8.51 8.93 13.53
C GLN A 419 -6.99 8.69 13.54
N ASP A 420 -6.54 7.58 14.12
CA ASP A 420 -5.13 7.20 14.14
C ASP A 420 -4.59 6.98 12.71
N ALA A 421 -5.37 6.34 11.83
CA ALA A 421 -4.99 6.13 10.44
C ALA A 421 -4.84 7.44 9.66
N LEU A 422 -5.76 8.38 9.83
CA LEU A 422 -5.66 9.71 9.19
C LEU A 422 -4.40 10.45 9.64
N ASN A 423 -4.07 10.40 10.93
CA ASN A 423 -2.84 11.01 11.46
C ASN A 423 -1.58 10.29 10.94
N ASP A 424 -1.58 8.96 10.89
CA ASP A 424 -0.44 8.19 10.35
C ASP A 424 -0.15 8.58 8.89
N VAL A 425 -1.20 8.71 8.06
CA VAL A 425 -1.07 9.12 6.65
C VAL A 425 -0.62 10.58 6.54
N ALA A 426 -1.19 11.49 7.33
CA ALA A 426 -0.76 12.89 7.36
C ALA A 426 0.71 13.01 7.74
N ASP A 427 1.11 12.28 8.78
CA ASP A 427 2.49 12.23 9.18
C ASP A 427 3.31 11.68 8.00
N SER A 428 2.91 10.57 7.34
CA SER A 428 3.59 9.95 6.17
C SER A 428 3.98 10.98 5.12
N LEU A 429 3.05 11.85 4.74
CA LEU A 429 3.34 12.97 3.84
C LEU A 429 4.32 13.99 4.46
N ALA A 430 4.12 14.35 5.72
CA ALA A 430 4.92 15.34 6.44
C ALA A 430 6.43 15.00 6.53
N SER A 431 6.84 13.73 6.53
CA SER A 431 8.29 13.40 6.59
C SER A 431 9.06 13.84 5.37
N HIS A 432 8.41 14.01 4.23
CA HIS A 432 9.09 14.39 3.01
C HIS A 432 9.37 15.89 2.91
N PHE A 433 8.79 16.72 3.79
CA PHE A 433 8.96 18.18 3.73
C PHE A 433 10.43 18.58 3.85
N SER A 434 11.21 17.84 4.65
CA SER A 434 12.65 18.09 4.77
C SER A 434 13.43 17.82 3.50
N ASP A 435 12.93 16.97 2.59
CA ASP A 435 13.60 16.60 1.34
C ASP A 435 13.77 17.81 0.41
N TRP A 436 12.88 18.82 0.54
CA TRP A 436 12.94 20.09 -0.18
C TRP A 436 13.12 21.31 0.72
N GLY A 437 13.62 21.10 1.94
CA GLY A 437 13.96 22.19 2.87
C GLY A 437 12.75 22.91 3.48
N ALA A 438 11.54 22.36 3.34
CA ALA A 438 10.35 22.83 4.03
C ALA A 438 10.22 22.18 5.41
N ARG A 439 9.31 22.72 6.23
CA ARG A 439 8.84 22.09 7.46
C ARG A 439 7.33 22.02 7.41
N SER A 440 6.76 20.92 7.88
CA SER A 440 5.32 20.85 8.12
C SER A 440 4.93 21.99 9.06
N ARG A 441 3.86 22.71 8.74
CA ARG A 441 3.29 23.76 9.59
C ARG A 441 2.71 23.22 10.90
N PHE A 442 2.52 21.91 10.97
CA PHE A 442 2.02 21.17 12.13
C PHE A 442 3.15 20.53 12.95
N ALA A 443 4.40 20.62 12.50
CA ALA A 443 5.55 20.28 13.33
C ALA A 443 5.58 21.23 14.54
N ALA A 444 5.79 20.68 15.74
CA ALA A 444 5.91 21.48 16.95
C ALA A 444 7.00 22.57 16.76
N SER A 445 6.65 23.82 17.04
CA SER A 445 7.57 24.95 16.94
C SER A 445 8.70 24.82 17.96
N ASP A 446 9.96 24.79 17.49
CA ASP A 446 11.18 24.96 18.31
C ASP A 446 11.30 26.41 18.86
N GLU A 447 10.30 26.91 19.59
CA GLU A 447 10.45 28.13 20.40
C GLU A 447 10.67 27.77 21.88
N PRO A 448 11.65 28.40 22.56
CA PRO A 448 11.96 28.12 23.96
C PRO A 448 10.87 28.67 24.87
N GLN A 449 9.81 27.90 25.10
CA GLN A 449 8.78 28.24 26.07
C GLN A 449 9.22 27.90 27.48
N THR A 450 9.29 28.95 28.30
CA THR A 450 9.46 28.92 29.74
C THR A 450 8.35 28.12 30.42
N SER A 451 8.75 27.02 31.05
CA SER A 451 8.16 26.38 32.23
C SER A 451 6.65 26.60 32.47
N VAL A 452 5.83 25.69 31.94
CA VAL A 452 4.75 25.07 32.70
C VAL A 452 4.79 23.57 32.44
N THR A 453 5.01 22.82 33.51
CA THR A 453 5.10 21.37 33.57
C THR A 453 3.80 20.70 33.14
N THR A 454 3.81 19.87 32.10
CA THR A 454 3.63 18.40 32.17
C THR A 454 3.68 17.77 30.76
N ASP A 455 4.44 16.67 30.69
CA ASP A 455 4.53 15.62 29.66
C ASP A 455 5.30 15.89 28.34
N ALA A 456 6.60 15.58 28.39
CA ALA A 456 7.50 15.42 27.24
C ALA A 456 7.31 14.05 26.54
N PRO A 457 7.50 13.94 25.21
CA PRO A 457 7.39 12.67 24.46
C PRO A 457 8.70 11.85 24.49
N GLY A 458 9.31 11.71 25.68
CA GLY A 458 10.58 11.01 25.89
C GLY A 458 10.47 9.79 26.83
N GLY A 459 9.32 9.12 26.86
CA GLY A 459 9.03 8.03 27.79
C GLY A 459 8.65 6.70 27.12
N ASP A 460 8.63 5.66 27.95
CA ASP A 460 8.32 4.24 27.72
C ASP A 460 7.17 3.96 26.73
N GLY A 461 6.22 4.89 26.58
CA GLY A 461 5.13 4.84 25.61
C GLY A 461 5.56 4.80 24.13
N GLY A 462 6.73 5.36 23.77
CA GLY A 462 7.26 5.28 22.40
C GLY A 462 7.69 3.87 22.00
N LEU A 463 8.38 3.18 22.91
CA LEU A 463 8.85 1.81 22.73
C LEU A 463 7.69 0.81 22.74
N SER A 464 6.73 1.00 23.65
CA SER A 464 5.52 0.18 23.72
C SER A 464 4.68 0.29 22.44
N ARG A 465 4.51 1.50 21.88
CA ARG A 465 3.84 1.71 20.58
C ARG A 465 4.57 1.02 19.44
N ARG A 466 5.90 1.04 19.43
CA ARG A 466 6.71 0.38 18.41
C ARG A 466 6.54 -1.14 18.45
N ALA A 467 6.66 -1.75 19.63
CA ALA A 467 6.43 -3.18 19.82
C ALA A 467 5.00 -3.60 19.42
N ALA A 468 3.99 -2.79 19.76
CA ALA A 468 2.60 -3.03 19.37
C ALA A 468 2.40 -2.95 17.84
N SER A 469 3.09 -2.03 17.16
CA SER A 469 3.06 -1.93 15.69
C SER A 469 3.63 -3.18 15.01
N LEU A 470 4.79 -3.66 15.50
CA LEU A 470 5.40 -4.88 15.00
C LEU A 470 4.50 -6.11 15.23
N ALA A 471 3.83 -6.19 16.39
CA ALA A 471 2.89 -7.27 16.68
C ALA A 471 1.68 -7.29 15.73
N ARG A 472 1.17 -6.11 15.34
CA ARG A 472 0.11 -6.02 14.33
C ARG A 472 0.58 -6.49 12.95
N ALA A 473 1.81 -6.18 12.57
CA ALA A 473 2.40 -6.64 11.31
C ALA A 473 2.50 -8.18 11.26
N VAL A 474 2.84 -8.80 12.39
CA VAL A 474 2.86 -10.27 12.55
C VAL A 474 1.45 -10.86 12.53
N ALA A 475 0.48 -10.27 13.24
CA ALA A 475 -0.89 -10.77 13.28
C ALA A 475 -1.60 -10.76 11.91
N GLY A 476 -1.21 -9.85 11.02
CA GLY A 476 -1.71 -9.81 9.64
C GLY A 476 -1.07 -10.85 8.70
N ALA A 477 -0.02 -11.55 9.13
CA ALA A 477 0.67 -12.56 8.34
C ALA A 477 0.20 -13.97 8.74
N LYS A 478 -0.12 -14.82 7.75
CA LYS A 478 -0.45 -16.23 8.00
C LYS A 478 0.84 -17.06 7.98
N ALA A 479 1.22 -17.63 9.12
CA ALA A 479 2.21 -18.70 9.13
C ALA A 479 1.61 -19.92 8.41
N THR A 480 2.21 -20.31 7.29
CA THR A 480 1.72 -21.40 6.43
C THR A 480 2.62 -22.64 6.48
N ASP A 481 3.79 -22.54 7.13
CA ASP A 481 4.75 -23.62 7.28
C ASP A 481 5.37 -23.70 8.71
N PRO A 482 6.00 -24.83 9.08
CA PRO A 482 6.61 -25.02 10.41
C PRO A 482 7.76 -24.06 10.74
N SER A 483 8.39 -23.44 9.73
CA SER A 483 9.47 -22.47 9.92
C SER A 483 8.90 -21.11 10.33
N GLY A 484 7.78 -20.71 9.72
CA GLY A 484 7.00 -19.53 10.11
C GLY A 484 6.44 -19.66 11.53
N GLU A 485 5.91 -20.83 11.91
CA GLU A 485 5.42 -21.07 13.29
C GLU A 485 6.53 -20.90 14.34
N ARG A 486 7.75 -21.40 14.06
CA ARG A 486 8.92 -21.20 14.92
C ARG A 486 9.30 -19.73 15.06
N LEU A 487 9.23 -18.95 13.98
CA LEU A 487 9.50 -17.50 14.03
C LEU A 487 8.45 -16.75 14.85
N VAL A 488 7.16 -17.08 14.70
CA VAL A 488 6.07 -16.48 15.49
C VAL A 488 6.27 -16.77 16.98
N ALA A 489 6.61 -18.00 17.36
CA ALA A 489 6.90 -18.35 18.75
C ALA A 489 8.06 -17.51 19.32
N LEU A 490 9.17 -17.38 18.58
CA LEU A 490 10.30 -16.54 18.98
C LEU A 490 9.91 -15.06 19.12
N PHE A 491 9.07 -14.57 18.20
CA PHE A 491 8.57 -13.19 18.24
C PHE A 491 7.73 -12.92 19.49
N ASP A 492 6.80 -13.82 19.83
CA ASP A 492 5.95 -13.68 21.00
C ASP A 492 6.73 -13.75 22.31
N GLU A 493 7.71 -14.66 22.42
CA GLU A 493 8.60 -14.72 23.58
C GLU A 493 9.46 -13.45 23.71
N ALA A 494 10.00 -12.93 22.61
CA ALA A 494 10.78 -11.68 22.62
C ALA A 494 9.90 -10.48 23.00
N ARG A 495 8.62 -10.47 22.59
CA ARG A 495 7.65 -9.42 22.93
C ARG A 495 7.30 -9.44 24.42
N ALA A 496 7.16 -10.62 25.00
CA ALA A 496 6.98 -10.78 26.44
C ALA A 496 8.20 -10.22 27.20
N ALA A 497 9.42 -10.57 26.79
CA ALA A 497 10.64 -10.03 27.39
C ALA A 497 10.76 -8.51 27.25
N ALA A 498 10.33 -7.94 26.11
CA ALA A 498 10.32 -6.48 25.90
C ALA A 498 9.30 -5.78 26.82
N THR A 499 8.18 -6.44 27.12
CA THR A 499 7.17 -5.94 28.06
C THR A 499 7.70 -5.99 29.49
N ASP A 500 8.34 -7.09 29.88
CA ASP A 500 8.90 -7.30 31.22
C ASP A 500 10.11 -6.40 31.51
N ALA A 501 10.83 -5.96 30.47
CA ALA A 501 11.93 -5.02 30.58
C ALA A 501 11.48 -3.61 31.02
N GLY A 502 10.21 -3.23 30.77
CA GLY A 502 9.60 -2.01 31.31
C GLY A 502 10.28 -0.71 30.87
N GLY A 503 10.92 -0.70 29.70
CA GLY A 503 11.59 0.46 29.10
C GLY A 503 13.11 0.35 28.98
N GLY A 504 13.77 1.48 28.75
CA GLY A 504 15.24 1.54 28.70
C GLY A 504 15.88 0.95 27.44
N GLU A 505 17.19 0.73 27.52
CA GLU A 505 18.04 0.32 26.40
C GLU A 505 17.74 -1.13 26.00
N THR A 506 17.43 -1.97 26.99
CA THR A 506 17.06 -3.38 26.75
C THR A 506 15.78 -3.46 25.92
N THR A 507 14.74 -2.68 26.27
CA THR A 507 13.48 -2.65 25.52
C THR A 507 13.67 -2.10 24.11
N ARG A 508 14.49 -1.05 23.95
CA ARG A 508 14.83 -0.49 22.64
C ARG A 508 15.53 -1.52 21.75
N ARG A 509 16.53 -2.22 22.30
CA ARG A 509 17.27 -3.28 21.62
C ARG A 509 16.38 -4.47 21.24
N LEU A 510 15.48 -4.88 22.12
CA LEU A 510 14.48 -5.91 21.82
C LEU A 510 13.53 -5.45 20.71
N ALA A 511 13.12 -4.18 20.67
CA ALA A 511 12.26 -3.66 19.62
C ALA A 511 12.96 -3.60 18.24
N GLU A 512 14.11 -2.94 18.16
CA GLU A 512 14.74 -2.60 16.87
C GLU A 512 15.69 -3.67 16.32
N SER A 513 16.29 -4.48 17.20
CA SER A 513 17.27 -5.50 16.82
C SER A 513 16.76 -6.95 16.94
N VAL A 514 15.58 -7.18 17.53
CA VAL A 514 15.00 -8.53 17.69
C VAL A 514 13.60 -8.61 17.10
N LEU A 515 12.64 -7.84 17.62
CA LEU A 515 11.25 -7.88 17.17
C LEU A 515 11.09 -7.42 15.73
N ARG A 516 11.77 -6.34 15.31
CA ARG A 516 11.72 -5.88 13.92
C ARG A 516 12.20 -6.95 12.94
N PRO A 517 13.44 -7.47 12.99
CA PRO A 517 13.87 -8.47 12.02
C PRO A 517 13.03 -9.75 12.06
N LEU A 518 12.55 -10.20 13.22
CA LEU A 518 11.62 -11.32 13.30
C LEU A 518 10.27 -11.01 12.61
N ALA A 519 9.71 -9.82 12.83
CA ALA A 519 8.47 -9.41 12.17
C ALA A 519 8.63 -9.24 10.64
N GLU A 520 9.78 -8.75 10.18
CA GLU A 520 10.10 -8.69 8.74
C GLU A 520 10.22 -10.11 8.16
N ALA A 521 10.83 -11.05 8.88
CA ALA A 521 10.96 -12.45 8.46
C ALA A 521 9.60 -13.17 8.37
N ILE A 522 8.68 -12.87 9.29
CA ILE A 522 7.33 -13.44 9.31
C ILE A 522 6.44 -12.80 8.24
N SER A 523 6.48 -11.48 8.11
CA SER A 523 5.54 -10.73 7.25
C SER A 523 5.99 -10.60 5.80
N GLY A 524 7.26 -10.89 5.49
CA GLY A 524 7.85 -10.69 4.16
C GLY A 524 7.95 -9.23 3.74
N ARG A 525 7.69 -8.28 4.66
CA ARG A 525 7.67 -6.83 4.39
C ARG A 525 8.67 -6.12 5.29
N ARG A 526 9.24 -5.02 4.79
CA ARG A 526 10.10 -4.13 5.57
C ARG A 526 9.28 -3.30 6.55
N LEU A 527 9.79 -3.14 7.78
CA LEU A 527 9.09 -2.43 8.85
C LEU A 527 9.99 -1.31 9.39
N ARG A 528 10.18 -0.24 8.62
CA ARG A 528 11.00 0.93 9.00
C ARG A 528 10.44 1.70 10.21
N THR A 529 11.29 2.49 10.87
CA THR A 529 10.89 3.40 11.97
C THR A 529 11.24 4.84 11.59
N ARG A 530 10.29 5.76 11.81
CA ARG A 530 10.34 7.15 11.36
C ARG A 530 11.23 8.10 12.19
N ALA A 531 11.62 7.71 13.40
CA ALA A 531 12.45 8.51 14.29
C ALA A 531 13.45 7.63 15.03
N LYS A 532 14.70 8.12 15.18
CA LYS A 532 15.70 7.48 16.04
C LYS A 532 15.17 7.52 17.48
N LEU A 533 14.80 6.37 18.02
CA LEU A 533 14.42 6.26 19.44
C LEU A 533 15.62 6.73 20.27
N ALA A 534 15.39 7.73 21.14
CA ALA A 534 16.46 8.33 21.94
C ALA A 534 17.14 7.24 22.78
N HIS A 535 18.48 7.25 22.82
CA HIS A 535 19.25 6.38 23.71
C HIS A 535 18.95 6.75 25.16
N PRO A 536 18.31 5.87 25.94
CA PRO A 536 18.33 6.03 27.37
C PRO A 536 19.77 5.71 27.82
N GLY A 537 20.55 6.73 28.16
CA GLY A 537 21.95 6.53 28.51
C GLY A 537 22.08 5.56 29.70
N GLY A 538 22.70 4.40 29.48
CA GLY A 538 22.99 3.40 30.52
C GLY A 538 22.64 1.96 30.12
N VAL A 539 23.34 0.99 30.71
CA VAL A 539 22.97 -0.42 30.62
C VAL A 539 22.01 -0.70 31.78
N ASP A 540 20.78 -1.10 31.48
CA ASP A 540 19.81 -1.44 32.53
C ASP A 540 20.33 -2.63 33.33
N ALA A 541 20.40 -2.49 34.66
CA ALA A 541 20.65 -3.62 35.55
C ALA A 541 19.39 -4.50 35.55
N GLY A 542 19.31 -5.42 34.59
CA GLY A 542 18.17 -6.33 34.45
C GLY A 542 17.88 -7.12 35.71
N THR A 543 16.61 -7.44 35.95
CA THR A 543 16.22 -8.33 37.05
C THR A 543 16.74 -9.75 36.77
N THR A 544 16.93 -10.57 37.81
CA THR A 544 17.29 -11.99 37.65
C THR A 544 16.29 -12.75 36.76
N ALA A 545 15.03 -12.32 36.74
CA ALA A 545 13.99 -12.89 35.88
C ALA A 545 14.20 -12.51 34.40
N LEU A 546 14.44 -11.22 34.11
CA LEU A 546 14.70 -10.74 32.75
C LEU A 546 16.00 -11.36 32.19
N ASP A 547 17.05 -11.49 33.00
CA ASP A 547 18.29 -12.17 32.60
C ASP A 547 18.05 -13.64 32.21
N ALA A 548 17.23 -14.37 32.99
CA ALA A 548 16.87 -15.74 32.66
C ALA A 548 16.05 -15.85 31.36
N GLN A 549 15.13 -14.91 31.13
CA GLN A 549 14.35 -14.83 29.89
C GLN A 549 15.23 -14.53 28.67
N LEU A 550 16.09 -13.51 28.74
CA LEU A 550 17.03 -13.16 27.67
C LEU A 550 17.98 -14.32 27.36
N TRP A 551 18.43 -15.05 28.39
CA TRP A 551 19.27 -16.22 28.20
C TRP A 551 18.55 -17.40 27.53
N LYS A 552 17.29 -17.66 27.90
CA LYS A 552 16.45 -18.66 27.22
C LYS A 552 16.24 -18.27 25.75
N LEU A 553 15.81 -17.03 25.50
CA LEU A 553 15.61 -16.49 24.15
C LEU A 553 16.87 -16.58 23.29
N ALA A 554 18.04 -16.27 23.85
CA ALA A 554 19.32 -16.39 23.15
C ALA A 554 19.64 -17.83 22.75
N GLN A 555 19.29 -18.84 23.56
CA GLN A 555 19.46 -20.25 23.20
C GLN A 555 18.44 -20.69 22.14
N ASP A 556 17.17 -20.28 22.29
CA ASP A 556 16.09 -20.69 21.40
C ASP A 556 16.26 -20.12 19.99
N VAL A 557 16.59 -18.83 19.87
CA VAL A 557 16.88 -18.19 18.58
C VAL A 557 18.13 -18.78 17.94
N THR A 558 19.17 -19.10 18.74
CA THR A 558 20.44 -19.65 18.23
C THR A 558 20.26 -21.09 17.76
N THR A 559 19.44 -21.88 18.46
CA THR A 559 19.07 -23.24 18.04
C THR A 559 18.26 -23.21 16.74
N THR A 560 17.28 -22.31 16.67
CA THR A 560 16.45 -22.10 15.46
C THR A 560 17.30 -21.67 14.28
N PHE A 561 18.25 -20.75 14.49
CA PHE A 561 19.23 -20.35 13.48
C PHE A 561 20.12 -21.53 13.06
N ALA A 562 20.72 -22.26 14.02
CA ALA A 562 21.63 -23.36 13.72
C ALA A 562 20.98 -24.45 12.86
N GLY A 563 19.70 -24.75 13.11
CA GLY A 563 18.90 -25.73 12.36
C GLY A 563 18.00 -25.15 11.27
N TRP A 564 18.18 -23.88 10.89
CA TRP A 564 17.31 -23.22 9.91
C TRP A 564 17.40 -23.85 8.52
N ASP A 565 16.24 -24.23 7.98
CA ASP A 565 16.04 -24.85 6.68
C ASP A 565 15.04 -24.08 5.77
N GLY A 566 14.60 -22.89 6.21
CA GLY A 566 13.68 -22.02 5.47
C GLY A 566 14.36 -21.06 4.49
N ALA A 567 13.65 -20.00 4.10
CA ALA A 567 14.14 -19.01 3.14
C ALA A 567 15.43 -18.30 3.62
N SER A 568 16.33 -17.99 2.67
CA SER A 568 17.63 -17.35 2.95
C SER A 568 17.50 -15.91 3.47
N GLU A 569 16.48 -15.17 3.03
CA GLU A 569 16.19 -13.83 3.54
C GLU A 569 15.73 -13.87 5.00
N ALA A 570 14.82 -14.79 5.33
CA ALA A 570 14.38 -15.03 6.71
C ALA A 570 15.53 -15.53 7.60
N GLU A 571 16.44 -16.37 7.07
CA GLU A 571 17.67 -16.78 7.77
C GLU A 571 18.53 -15.57 8.15
N THR A 572 18.68 -14.62 7.22
CA THR A 572 19.49 -13.41 7.42
C THR A 572 18.91 -12.49 8.49
N LEU A 573 17.58 -12.37 8.54
CA LEU A 573 16.89 -11.62 9.60
C LEU A 573 16.96 -12.35 10.95
N LEU A 574 16.86 -13.68 10.95
CA LEU A 574 17.03 -14.52 12.14
C LEU A 574 18.46 -14.43 12.70
N MET A 575 19.47 -14.36 11.85
CA MET A 575 20.87 -14.10 12.22
C MET A 575 21.03 -12.74 12.94
N GLU A 576 20.31 -11.70 12.50
CA GLU A 576 20.31 -10.39 13.13
C GLU A 576 19.69 -10.43 14.53
N ALA A 577 18.51 -11.04 14.65
CA ALA A 577 17.83 -11.23 15.94
C ALA A 577 18.68 -12.07 16.91
N SER A 578 19.33 -13.14 16.41
CA SER A 578 20.21 -14.00 17.19
C SER A 578 21.42 -13.24 17.71
N ALA A 579 22.08 -12.43 16.88
CA ALA A 579 23.20 -11.59 17.31
C ALA A 579 22.80 -10.64 18.44
N ALA A 580 21.66 -9.97 18.30
CA ALA A 580 21.21 -8.99 19.28
C ALA A 580 20.87 -9.64 20.64
N LEU A 581 20.26 -10.83 20.63
CA LEU A 581 19.94 -11.59 21.85
C LEU A 581 21.19 -12.16 22.53
N GLN A 582 22.18 -12.64 21.76
CA GLN A 582 23.45 -13.09 22.33
C GLN A 582 24.19 -11.95 23.03
N ASP A 583 24.21 -10.76 22.43
CA ASP A 583 24.81 -9.55 22.99
C ASP A 583 24.09 -9.12 24.29
N LEU A 584 22.75 -9.02 24.26
CA LEU A 584 21.94 -8.69 25.45
C LEU A 584 22.14 -9.70 26.59
N ALA A 585 22.16 -11.00 26.28
CA ALA A 585 22.31 -12.07 27.29
C ALA A 585 23.73 -12.18 27.88
N LEU A 586 24.74 -11.51 27.29
CA LEU A 586 26.13 -11.53 27.76
C LEU A 586 26.60 -10.18 28.34
N GLY A 587 25.92 -9.09 28.01
CA GLY A 587 26.32 -7.71 28.37
C GLY A 587 26.39 -7.44 29.87
N VAL A 588 25.46 -7.97 30.67
CA VAL A 588 25.27 -7.58 32.09
C VAL A 588 25.67 -8.68 33.10
N VAL A 589 26.20 -9.83 32.64
CA VAL A 589 26.53 -10.97 33.53
C VAL A 589 27.99 -10.99 34.01
N PRO A 590 28.27 -11.54 35.22
CA PRO A 590 29.62 -11.74 35.72
C PRO A 590 30.48 -12.60 34.77
N ALA A 591 31.79 -12.35 34.74
CA ALA A 591 32.73 -13.07 33.87
C ALA A 591 32.69 -14.61 34.04
N SER A 592 32.42 -15.08 35.27
CA SER A 592 32.25 -16.51 35.57
C SER A 592 31.05 -17.15 34.88
N VAL A 593 29.95 -16.41 34.72
CA VAL A 593 28.73 -16.86 34.02
C VAL A 593 28.87 -16.66 32.51
N ARG A 594 29.50 -15.55 32.10
CA ARG A 594 29.74 -15.21 30.68
C ARG A 594 30.47 -16.33 29.94
N GLY A 595 31.52 -16.90 30.54
CA GLY A 595 32.28 -18.01 29.93
C GLY A 595 31.44 -19.26 29.66
N ALA A 596 30.58 -19.64 30.61
CA ALA A 596 29.70 -20.80 30.46
C ALA A 596 28.60 -20.58 29.41
N ARG A 597 27.98 -19.39 29.41
CA ARG A 597 27.00 -19.00 28.38
C ARG A 597 27.62 -19.01 26.98
N LEU A 598 28.83 -18.45 26.85
CA LEU A 598 29.54 -18.42 25.58
C LEU A 598 29.90 -19.83 25.07
N ALA A 599 30.32 -20.73 25.96
CA ALA A 599 30.57 -22.13 25.60
C ALA A 599 29.30 -22.82 25.10
N THR A 600 28.17 -22.58 25.77
CA THR A 600 26.86 -23.13 25.36
C THR A 600 26.44 -22.62 23.99
N LEU A 601 26.52 -21.31 23.74
CA LEU A 601 26.18 -20.74 22.42
C LEU A 601 27.08 -21.31 21.30
N ARG A 602 28.37 -21.52 21.58
CA ARG A 602 29.31 -22.14 20.62
C ARG A 602 28.96 -23.58 20.29
N GLU A 603 28.48 -24.33 21.28
CA GLU A 603 28.01 -25.70 21.06
C GLU A 603 26.76 -25.72 20.17
N LEU A 604 25.80 -24.83 20.43
CA LEU A 604 24.57 -24.72 19.62
C LEU A 604 24.86 -24.37 18.16
N THR A 605 25.87 -23.54 17.87
CA THR A 605 26.23 -23.15 16.51
C THR A 605 27.38 -23.97 15.90
N ALA A 606 27.86 -25.03 16.57
CA ALA A 606 29.05 -25.78 16.13
C ALA A 606 28.91 -26.40 14.72
N GLY A 607 27.67 -26.67 14.28
CA GLY A 607 27.38 -27.18 12.94
C GLY A 607 27.41 -26.14 11.81
N ARG A 608 27.55 -24.84 12.12
CA ARG A 608 27.60 -23.76 11.14
C ARG A 608 29.05 -23.38 10.80
N ALA A 609 29.35 -23.19 9.52
CA ALA A 609 30.67 -22.73 9.10
C ALA A 609 30.88 -21.24 9.47
N PRO A 610 32.13 -20.79 9.66
CA PRO A 610 32.42 -19.38 9.80
C PRO A 610 32.02 -18.60 8.54
N GLU A 611 31.20 -17.56 8.67
CA GLU A 611 30.78 -16.72 7.55
C GLU A 611 30.61 -15.25 7.94
N ILE A 612 30.65 -14.37 6.92
CA ILE A 612 30.23 -12.98 7.04
C ILE A 612 29.19 -12.72 5.94
N ARG A 613 27.97 -12.36 6.33
CA ARG A 613 26.85 -12.06 5.43
C ARG A 613 26.45 -10.60 5.53
N CYS A 614 26.08 -10.00 4.41
CA CYS A 614 25.49 -8.67 4.37
C CYS A 614 23.98 -8.77 4.56
N ALA A 615 23.42 -8.23 5.64
CA ALA A 615 21.98 -8.05 5.71
C ALA A 615 21.56 -6.97 4.71
N HIS A 616 20.44 -7.17 4.00
CA HIS A 616 19.92 -6.12 3.12
C HIS A 616 19.62 -4.86 3.96
N ASN A 617 20.05 -3.67 3.54
CA ASN A 617 19.91 -2.39 4.28
C ASN A 617 20.22 -2.49 5.79
N GLY A 618 21.11 -3.39 6.19
CA GLY A 618 21.32 -3.75 7.59
C GLY A 618 22.79 -3.98 7.94
N PRO A 619 23.08 -4.68 9.05
CA PRO A 619 24.44 -4.92 9.52
C PRO A 619 25.21 -5.95 8.68
N TYR A 620 26.51 -6.08 8.98
CA TYR A 620 27.26 -7.29 8.65
C TYR A 620 26.99 -8.33 9.74
N LEU A 621 26.66 -9.55 9.33
CA LEU A 621 26.34 -10.66 10.23
C LEU A 621 27.51 -11.65 10.18
N ALA A 622 28.21 -11.78 11.30
CA ALA A 622 29.37 -12.65 11.44
C ALA A 622 29.01 -13.88 12.28
N THR A 623 29.15 -15.07 11.68
CA THR A 623 28.88 -16.36 12.32
C THR A 623 30.19 -17.08 12.59
N ASN A 624 30.35 -17.62 13.79
CA ASN A 624 31.49 -18.43 14.25
C ASN A 624 32.87 -17.83 13.92
N VAL A 625 32.98 -16.50 13.91
CA VAL A 625 34.26 -15.81 13.73
C VAL A 625 35.06 -15.90 15.03
N GLU A 626 36.29 -16.42 14.94
CA GLU A 626 37.13 -16.67 16.11
C GLU A 626 37.69 -15.39 16.75
N ARG A 627 38.02 -14.38 15.94
CA ARG A 627 38.68 -13.14 16.38
C ARG A 627 38.20 -11.97 15.54
N VAL A 628 37.82 -10.90 16.22
CA VAL A 628 37.56 -9.59 15.62
C VAL A 628 38.45 -8.58 16.33
N ARG A 629 39.06 -7.69 15.53
CA ARG A 629 39.91 -6.61 16.04
C ARG A 629 39.33 -5.28 15.64
N ASP A 630 39.44 -4.30 16.52
CA ASP A 630 39.09 -2.93 16.19
C ASP A 630 40.18 -2.25 15.33
N TRP A 631 39.99 -0.97 15.03
CA TRP A 631 40.93 -0.19 14.23
C TRP A 631 42.29 0.08 14.91
N LEU A 632 42.38 -0.13 16.22
CA LEU A 632 43.62 -0.06 17.00
C LEU A 632 44.36 -1.41 17.04
N GLY A 633 43.72 -2.49 16.56
CA GLY A 633 44.26 -3.84 16.58
C GLY A 633 43.94 -4.60 17.87
N GLU A 634 43.12 -4.03 18.77
CA GLU A 634 42.70 -4.64 20.02
C GLU A 634 41.58 -5.65 19.76
N GLU A 635 41.59 -6.80 20.46
CA GLU A 635 40.58 -7.85 20.29
C GLU A 635 39.27 -7.46 21.00
N ILE A 636 38.15 -7.53 20.26
CA ILE A 636 36.82 -7.32 20.83
C ILE A 636 36.19 -8.66 21.24
N PRO A 637 35.36 -8.70 22.30
CA PRO A 637 34.64 -9.93 22.68
C PRO A 637 33.78 -10.44 21.53
N VAL A 638 33.97 -11.71 21.15
CA VAL A 638 33.22 -12.37 20.07
C VAL A 638 32.16 -13.31 20.62
N THR A 639 30.97 -13.24 20.02
CA THR A 639 29.89 -14.22 20.20
C THR A 639 29.79 -15.10 18.94
N PRO A 640 29.19 -16.30 19.01
CA PRO A 640 29.02 -17.15 17.84
C PRO A 640 28.19 -16.52 16.72
N GLN A 641 27.31 -15.58 17.04
CA GLN A 641 26.60 -14.76 16.07
C GLN A 641 26.72 -13.29 16.47
N MET A 642 27.25 -12.45 15.58
CA MET A 642 27.45 -11.01 15.80
C MET A 642 26.84 -10.19 14.69
N ALA A 643 26.30 -9.02 15.03
CA ALA A 643 25.83 -8.01 14.09
C ALA A 643 26.75 -6.79 14.21
N LEU A 644 27.54 -6.52 13.17
CA LEU A 644 28.46 -5.38 13.10
C LEU A 644 27.81 -4.24 12.33
N CYS A 645 27.91 -3.03 12.89
CA CYS A 645 27.34 -1.83 12.31
C CYS A 645 27.92 -1.55 10.92
N ARG A 646 27.03 -1.44 9.92
CA ARG A 646 27.39 -1.04 8.55
C ARG A 646 26.94 0.37 8.20
N CYS A 647 25.89 0.88 8.86
CA CYS A 647 25.31 2.19 8.56
C CYS A 647 26.07 3.38 9.15
N GLY A 648 26.94 3.16 10.12
CA GLY A 648 27.65 4.26 10.81
C GLY A 648 26.84 4.96 11.91
N GLU A 649 25.59 4.55 12.16
CA GLU A 649 24.69 5.26 13.09
C GLU A 649 24.43 4.57 14.43
N SER A 650 24.92 3.33 14.61
CA SER A 650 24.84 2.63 15.90
C SER A 650 25.53 3.41 17.01
N GLU A 651 24.98 3.38 18.21
CA GLU A 651 25.57 4.07 19.37
C GLU A 651 26.52 3.17 20.17
N ILE A 652 26.51 1.87 19.91
CA ILE A 652 27.38 0.87 20.56
C ILE A 652 28.34 0.22 19.57
N LYS A 653 28.88 1.01 18.64
CA LYS A 653 29.86 0.55 17.65
C LYS A 653 31.01 -0.20 18.34
N PRO A 654 31.50 -1.32 17.78
CA PRO A 654 31.24 -1.79 16.42
C PRO A 654 29.95 -2.61 16.25
N ILE A 655 29.18 -2.86 17.32
CA ILE A 655 27.96 -3.67 17.28
C ILE A 655 26.81 -2.87 16.67
N CYS A 656 25.90 -3.54 15.97
CA CYS A 656 24.65 -2.96 15.46
C CYS A 656 23.56 -2.96 16.54
N ASP A 657 22.85 -1.85 16.67
CA ASP A 657 21.78 -1.63 17.62
C ASP A 657 20.43 -1.33 16.97
N GLY A 658 20.31 -1.70 15.68
CA GLY A 658 19.11 -1.49 14.88
C GLY A 658 18.97 -0.08 14.28
N ALA A 659 19.90 0.85 14.54
CA ALA A 659 19.80 2.23 14.04
C ALA A 659 19.67 2.34 12.50
N CYS A 660 20.13 1.34 11.75
CA CYS A 660 19.95 1.28 10.29
C CYS A 660 18.47 1.34 9.85
N ALA A 661 17.53 0.88 10.68
CA ALA A 661 16.10 0.90 10.39
C ALA A 661 15.48 2.30 10.44
N SER A 662 16.11 3.24 11.15
CA SER A 662 15.66 4.62 11.29
C SER A 662 16.60 5.66 10.66
N SER A 663 17.78 5.25 10.20
CA SER A 663 18.79 6.19 9.67
C SER A 663 18.70 6.44 8.17
N GLY A 664 17.74 5.83 7.47
CA GLY A 664 17.66 5.90 6.01
C GLY A 664 18.79 5.15 5.29
N PHE A 665 19.49 4.24 5.97
CA PHE A 665 20.61 3.51 5.39
C PHE A 665 20.13 2.61 4.24
N ALA A 666 20.80 2.73 3.09
CA ALA A 666 20.59 1.89 1.91
C ALA A 666 21.90 1.24 1.47
N ASP A 667 21.86 -0.05 1.15
CA ASP A 667 23.01 -0.79 0.59
C ASP A 667 23.12 -0.69 -0.93
N ARG A 668 22.15 -0.01 -1.56
CA ARG A 668 22.21 0.36 -2.96
C ARG A 668 23.46 1.20 -3.21
N LYS A 669 24.17 0.82 -4.25
CA LYS A 669 25.32 1.56 -4.75
C LYS A 669 24.86 2.95 -5.20
N ASP A 670 25.53 4.00 -4.73
CA ASP A 670 25.26 5.37 -5.17
C ASP A 670 25.38 5.46 -6.71
N PRO A 671 24.38 5.97 -7.44
CA PRO A 671 24.46 6.13 -8.90
C PRO A 671 25.59 7.06 -9.35
N LYS A 672 26.07 7.95 -8.47
CA LYS A 672 27.22 8.84 -8.69
C LYS A 672 28.56 8.21 -8.32
N ARG A 673 28.60 6.96 -7.85
CA ARG A 673 29.85 6.27 -7.49
C ARG A 673 30.78 6.19 -8.71
N VAL A 674 32.08 6.10 -8.45
CA VAL A 674 33.02 5.74 -9.51
C VAL A 674 32.67 4.33 -10.02
N PRO A 675 32.49 4.13 -11.33
CA PRO A 675 32.17 2.82 -11.89
C PRO A 675 33.19 1.75 -11.46
N ASP A 676 32.71 0.52 -11.29
CA ASP A 676 33.60 -0.64 -11.10
C ASP A 676 34.31 -0.92 -12.41
N LYS A 677 35.46 -0.29 -12.58
CA LYS A 677 36.22 -0.28 -13.81
C LYS A 677 37.69 -0.30 -13.45
N ARG A 678 38.39 -1.30 -13.97
CA ARG A 678 39.85 -1.38 -13.87
C ARG A 678 40.48 -0.54 -14.98
N ASP A 679 41.11 0.56 -14.59
CA ASP A 679 41.97 1.35 -15.44
C ASP A 679 43.40 0.79 -15.40
N SER A 680 44.12 0.89 -16.52
CA SER A 680 45.47 0.38 -16.68
C SER A 680 46.41 1.52 -17.05
N TYR A 681 47.48 1.68 -16.29
CA TYR A 681 48.47 2.74 -16.45
C TYR A 681 49.83 2.10 -16.72
N GLU A 682 50.28 2.17 -17.97
CA GLU A 682 51.57 1.63 -18.38
C GLU A 682 52.71 2.56 -17.93
N GLY A 683 53.63 2.01 -17.13
CA GLY A 683 54.86 2.69 -16.69
C GLY A 683 56.11 2.07 -17.33
N VAL A 684 57.29 2.60 -16.98
CA VAL A 684 58.57 2.14 -17.55
C VAL A 684 58.95 0.71 -17.10
N GLN A 685 58.68 0.35 -15.84
CA GLN A 685 59.02 -0.98 -15.30
C GLN A 685 57.80 -1.82 -14.92
N LEU A 686 56.68 -1.18 -14.55
CA LEU A 686 55.48 -1.84 -14.09
C LEU A 686 54.23 -1.22 -14.72
N THR A 687 53.15 -2.00 -14.77
CA THR A 687 51.81 -1.53 -15.14
C THR A 687 50.97 -1.47 -13.88
N VAL A 688 50.39 -0.30 -13.59
CA VAL A 688 49.50 -0.11 -12.45
C VAL A 688 48.07 -0.36 -12.90
N PHE A 689 47.39 -1.27 -12.20
CA PHE A 689 45.95 -1.46 -12.35
C PHE A 689 45.24 -0.78 -11.18
N ASP A 690 44.46 0.26 -11.46
CA ASP A 690 43.63 0.92 -10.45
C ASP A 690 42.16 0.64 -10.75
N ASN A 691 41.38 0.40 -9.70
CA ASN A 691 39.93 0.31 -9.82
C ASN A 691 39.33 1.17 -8.71
N ARG A 692 39.09 2.43 -9.05
CA ARG A 692 38.56 3.39 -8.10
C ARG A 692 37.15 3.04 -7.63
N GLY A 693 36.38 2.29 -8.41
CA GLY A 693 35.01 1.87 -8.07
C GLY A 693 34.91 0.82 -6.96
N ILE A 694 36.02 0.20 -6.57
CA ILE A 694 36.11 -0.72 -5.42
C ILE A 694 37.02 -0.18 -4.30
N CYS A 695 37.48 1.07 -4.42
CA CYS A 695 38.38 1.67 -3.45
C CYS A 695 37.65 2.02 -2.14
N GLN A 696 38.14 1.51 -1.00
CA GLN A 696 37.63 1.82 0.35
C GLN A 696 38.20 3.13 0.95
N HIS A 697 38.96 3.90 0.17
CA HIS A 697 39.55 5.19 0.57
C HIS A 697 40.47 5.12 1.81
N SER A 698 41.00 3.94 2.17
CA SER A 698 41.82 3.75 3.38
C SER A 698 43.23 4.36 3.34
N GLY A 699 43.62 5.06 2.28
CA GLY A 699 44.91 5.74 2.19
C GLY A 699 46.16 4.86 2.04
N PHE A 700 46.08 3.54 2.21
CA PHE A 700 47.27 2.67 2.16
C PHE A 700 48.13 2.82 0.88
N CYS A 701 47.50 3.00 -0.28
CA CYS A 701 48.22 3.19 -1.55
C CYS A 701 48.98 4.52 -1.58
N THR A 702 48.33 5.61 -1.16
CA THR A 702 48.93 6.95 -1.09
C THR A 702 49.94 7.08 0.05
N ASP A 703 49.81 6.31 1.13
CA ASP A 703 50.72 6.37 2.28
C ASP A 703 51.96 5.51 2.08
N ARG A 704 51.80 4.30 1.52
CA ARG A 704 52.89 3.33 1.38
C ARG A 704 53.60 3.39 0.05
N LEU A 705 52.96 3.93 -1.00
CA LEU A 705 53.54 4.03 -2.33
C LEU A 705 53.22 5.40 -2.96
N ASN A 706 53.58 6.45 -2.23
CA ASN A 706 53.31 7.85 -2.59
C ASN A 706 54.03 8.35 -3.85
N THR A 707 54.96 7.56 -4.39
CA THR A 707 55.62 7.81 -5.69
C THR A 707 54.73 7.40 -6.86
N VAL A 708 53.80 6.48 -6.64
CA VAL A 708 52.83 5.99 -7.65
C VAL A 708 51.46 6.60 -7.45
N PHE A 709 50.97 6.69 -6.21
CA PHE A 709 49.63 7.18 -5.89
C PHE A 709 49.68 8.53 -5.18
N HIS A 710 48.94 9.52 -5.69
CA HIS A 710 48.99 10.89 -5.18
C HIS A 710 47.60 11.41 -4.79
N THR A 711 47.53 12.25 -3.75
CA THR A 711 46.29 12.94 -3.35
C THR A 711 46.06 14.25 -4.11
N GLU A 712 47.11 14.80 -4.73
CA GLU A 712 47.07 16.04 -5.52
C GLU A 712 47.56 15.79 -6.95
N GLY A 713 46.89 16.38 -7.94
CA GLY A 713 47.24 16.20 -9.36
C GLY A 713 46.72 14.87 -9.94
N ALA A 714 47.52 14.25 -10.82
CA ALA A 714 47.16 12.95 -11.38
C ALA A 714 47.24 11.87 -10.30
N PHE A 715 46.15 11.14 -10.07
CA PHE A 715 46.08 10.15 -8.99
C PHE A 715 47.11 9.02 -9.15
N VAL A 716 47.41 8.59 -10.38
CA VAL A 716 48.37 7.52 -10.68
C VAL A 716 49.51 8.04 -11.57
N THR A 717 50.74 7.86 -11.10
CA THR A 717 51.98 8.04 -11.87
C THR A 717 52.68 6.69 -12.01
N PRO A 718 52.41 5.90 -13.06
CA PRO A 718 52.85 4.50 -13.13
C PRO A 718 54.37 4.33 -13.21
N SER A 719 55.09 5.32 -13.76
CA SER A 719 56.56 5.32 -13.81
C SER A 719 57.23 5.70 -12.50
N GLY A 720 56.47 6.03 -11.45
CA GLY A 720 56.99 6.31 -10.11
C GLY A 720 57.29 5.07 -9.27
N GLY A 721 56.80 3.90 -9.69
CA GLY A 721 57.04 2.62 -9.02
C GLY A 721 58.14 1.82 -9.73
N ARG A 722 58.85 1.01 -8.94
CA ARG A 722 59.94 0.15 -9.41
C ARG A 722 59.65 -1.31 -9.04
N MET A 723 60.28 -2.26 -9.74
CA MET A 723 60.09 -3.69 -9.46
C MET A 723 60.62 -4.13 -8.08
N ASP A 724 61.45 -3.31 -7.44
CA ASP A 724 62.02 -3.52 -6.12
C ASP A 724 61.29 -2.78 -4.98
N ASP A 725 60.23 -2.02 -5.29
CA ASP A 725 59.28 -1.43 -4.32
C ASP A 725 58.18 -2.46 -3.95
#